data_AF-A0A0D9AIN0-F1
#
_entry.id   AF-A0A0D9AIN0-F1
#
_cell.length_a   1.000
_cell.length_b   1.000
_cell.length_c   1.000
_cell.angle_alpha   90.00
_cell.angle_beta   90.00
_cell.angle_gamma   90.00
#
_symmetry.space_group_name_H-M   'P 1'
#
loop_
_entity.id
_entity.type
_entity.pdbx_description
1 polymer ?
#
loop_
_entity_poly.entity_id
_entity_poly.type
_entity_poly.pdbx_seq_one_letter_code
_entity_poly.pdbx_strand_id
1 'polypeptide(L)'
;MSLRAVSNVPRAVLGAVVLAAMFGVATPIQQAYAATSTTNTLQTVATAQVNDFTSPQWNKGIWRQSAGFSIPATSASKAAFKKGAQVRLANGQIRTVKVVYFSGAHMSVMLSGATLDAAAAGYPRTVAALDSAPVSSTPPATSAPTPSTTTHSSAINNYTNSDWLNGVWRKSAGFSIPLNTTNRSVFKPGASVKIANGQIRTITAVYTSGSNMSVMLSGSTLSGTLGYPNKLFSTTSTAAPTPAPSAPSQPSTPVVTPPANQTPAQVVALNAFNGGDFVNGIYNTSKFNGVSVKATAENKAAFHKGAKIRFADGQIRTIKLIYQSGGNMTVMVDGGTLNGKAVGYPRTVSVSNTGFNTQTPNAGSQTPATGGAPANPINLVGINLAGAEFGADVALPGTYLKQYIYPGEADFKRYAERNLKLVRLPFRWERIQPRLNGELNRAELGRLLATLNHARKYDMQVILDMHNYYRYYGKMIGSNEVPVSAFADTWKRIAQQVANHPAVYGYGLMNEPHTTNGKWPVAALAAAKSIRSVDSQRWVIIAGDRWSSAFHWPSYNTKLVSDPWMRDAKNNLMFEAHLYFDKDYSGYYTNRNEVYDPMIGVVRAKPFVEWLSKYRLRGFIGEHGAPDFSPSAVAATDNLLRYLGQHCIPSTYWAAGPWWNDYPLSLDVKNGKPRPQLPVLQKHAANKACGAVGPL
;
A
#
# COMPACT_ATOMS: atom_id res chain seq x y z
N MET A 1 54.80 -31.14 28.10
CA MET A 1 54.30 -30.98 29.48
C MET A 1 52.97 -30.23 29.37
N SER A 2 51.81 -30.86 29.28
CA SER A 2 51.08 -31.72 30.23
C SER A 2 50.72 -31.02 31.55
N LEU A 3 49.47 -31.29 31.99
CA LEU A 3 48.85 -31.05 33.31
C LEU A 3 48.12 -29.69 33.41
N ARG A 4 46.92 -29.55 33.99
CA ARG A 4 45.98 -30.47 34.66
C ARG A 4 44.70 -29.65 34.93
N ALA A 5 43.52 -30.26 34.87
CA ALA A 5 42.38 -29.82 35.67
C ALA A 5 41.74 -31.05 36.29
N VAL A 6 41.58 -31.00 37.61
CA VAL A 6 41.32 -32.13 38.51
C VAL A 6 39.98 -31.89 39.20
N SER A 7 39.13 -32.94 39.21
CA SER A 7 38.18 -33.30 40.28
C SER A 7 36.98 -32.35 40.56
N ASN A 8 35.81 -32.75 41.09
CA ASN A 8 35.33 -34.01 41.64
C ASN A 8 33.78 -33.99 41.62
N VAL A 9 33.18 -35.18 41.57
CA VAL A 9 31.74 -35.47 41.73
C VAL A 9 31.49 -35.90 43.20
N PRO A 10 30.23 -35.93 43.68
CA PRO A 10 29.77 -37.21 44.21
C PRO A 10 28.37 -37.65 43.76
N ARG A 11 28.26 -38.97 43.66
CA ARG A 11 27.13 -39.84 43.27
C ARG A 11 26.12 -40.03 44.40
N ALA A 12 24.89 -40.42 44.05
CA ALA A 12 24.11 -41.50 44.68
C ALA A 12 22.75 -41.66 43.96
N VAL A 13 22.12 -42.82 43.71
CA VAL A 13 22.50 -44.25 43.69
C VAL A 13 21.26 -45.06 43.24
N LEU A 14 21.50 -46.14 42.45
CA LEU A 14 20.73 -47.39 42.20
C LEU A 14 19.23 -47.34 41.78
N GLY A 15 18.70 -48.27 40.98
CA GLY A 15 19.19 -49.53 40.43
C GLY A 15 18.05 -50.27 39.69
N ALA A 16 18.38 -51.17 38.77
CA ALA A 16 17.44 -52.05 38.08
C ALA A 16 18.11 -53.40 37.81
N VAL A 17 17.47 -54.54 38.14
CA VAL A 17 17.59 -55.92 37.59
C VAL A 17 16.45 -56.74 38.26
N VAL A 18 15.36 -57.12 37.57
CA VAL A 18 15.03 -58.40 36.87
C VAL A 18 15.03 -59.65 37.75
N LEU A 19 13.90 -60.39 37.80
CA LEU A 19 13.72 -61.84 37.45
C LEU A 19 12.39 -62.39 38.03
N ALA A 20 11.62 -63.17 37.26
CA ALA A 20 10.98 -64.46 37.67
C ALA A 20 9.90 -64.94 36.67
N ALA A 21 9.83 -66.28 36.52
CA ALA A 21 8.97 -67.04 35.62
C ALA A 21 7.99 -67.96 36.40
N MET A 22 6.87 -68.30 35.74
CA MET A 22 5.95 -69.47 35.83
C MET A 22 5.56 -70.11 37.19
N PHE A 23 4.25 -70.14 37.50
CA PHE A 23 3.32 -71.32 37.52
C PHE A 23 1.97 -70.94 38.16
N GLY A 24 0.86 -71.55 37.70
CA GLY A 24 -0.52 -71.04 37.84
C GLY A 24 -1.46 -71.71 38.85
N VAL A 25 -2.70 -71.21 38.93
CA VAL A 25 -3.94 -71.85 39.46
C VAL A 25 -5.17 -71.16 38.82
N ALA A 26 -6.26 -71.91 38.64
CA ALA A 26 -7.43 -71.60 37.80
C ALA A 26 -8.66 -70.99 38.52
N THR A 27 -9.42 -70.17 37.77
CA THR A 27 -10.90 -69.89 37.79
C THR A 27 -11.49 -69.08 38.98
N PRO A 28 -12.41 -68.10 38.75
CA PRO A 28 -13.69 -68.32 38.07
C PRO A 28 -14.00 -67.38 36.89
N ILE A 29 -14.94 -67.84 36.07
CA ILE A 29 -15.53 -67.11 34.93
C ILE A 29 -16.23 -65.86 35.47
N GLN A 30 -15.64 -64.70 35.21
CA GLN A 30 -16.30 -63.40 35.30
C GLN A 30 -16.36 -62.84 33.88
N GLN A 31 -17.56 -62.45 33.46
CA GLN A 31 -17.84 -61.86 32.15
C GLN A 31 -16.77 -60.82 31.79
N ALA A 32 -16.18 -61.00 30.62
CA ALA A 32 -15.31 -59.99 30.02
C ALA A 32 -16.11 -58.72 29.76
N TYR A 33 -16.15 -57.81 30.73
CA TYR A 33 -16.21 -56.40 30.42
C TYR A 33 -14.82 -56.03 29.93
N ALA A 34 -14.68 -55.91 28.61
CA ALA A 34 -13.53 -55.26 28.02
C ALA A 34 -13.43 -53.86 28.66
N ALA A 35 -12.47 -53.69 29.57
CA ALA A 35 -12.00 -52.37 29.94
C ALA A 35 -11.60 -51.71 28.61
N THR A 36 -12.36 -50.72 28.19
CA THR A 36 -12.02 -49.88 27.05
C THR A 36 -10.74 -49.16 27.45
N SER A 37 -9.60 -49.73 27.07
CA SER A 37 -8.36 -48.98 26.99
C SER A 37 -8.64 -47.86 25.99
N THR A 38 -8.87 -46.65 26.51
CA THR A 38 -8.90 -45.45 25.69
C THR A 38 -7.50 -45.27 25.12
N THR A 39 -7.23 -45.92 24.00
CA THR A 39 -6.09 -45.60 23.16
C THR A 39 -6.31 -44.19 22.65
N ASN A 40 -5.75 -43.21 23.36
CA ASN A 40 -5.59 -41.86 22.84
C ASN A 40 -4.69 -41.96 21.62
N THR A 41 -5.30 -42.18 20.47
CA THR A 41 -4.59 -42.20 19.19
C THR A 41 -4.13 -40.79 18.91
N LEU A 42 -2.82 -40.57 19.04
CA LEU A 42 -2.18 -39.32 18.66
C LEU A 42 -2.29 -39.14 17.14
N GLN A 43 -3.22 -38.30 16.73
CA GLN A 43 -3.47 -37.98 15.33
C GLN A 43 -2.56 -36.84 14.88
N THR A 44 -2.10 -36.92 13.64
CA THR A 44 -1.33 -35.82 13.03
C THR A 44 -2.25 -34.64 12.77
N VAL A 45 -2.00 -33.53 13.45
CA VAL A 45 -2.78 -32.28 13.30
C VAL A 45 -2.14 -31.29 12.35
N ALA A 46 -0.83 -31.40 12.12
CA ALA A 46 -0.15 -30.64 11.07
C ALA A 46 1.15 -31.33 10.66
N THR A 47 1.50 -31.23 9.38
CA THR A 47 2.78 -31.66 8.84
C THR A 47 3.52 -30.46 8.27
N ALA A 48 4.82 -30.37 8.50
CA ALA A 48 5.66 -29.34 7.93
C ALA A 48 6.94 -29.94 7.35
N GLN A 49 7.39 -29.42 6.21
CA GLN A 49 8.69 -29.79 5.63
C GLN A 49 9.80 -29.02 6.35
N VAL A 50 10.87 -29.71 6.72
CA VAL A 50 12.06 -29.08 7.30
C VAL A 50 12.68 -28.15 6.25
N ASN A 51 13.11 -26.94 6.62
CA ASN A 51 13.66 -25.97 5.67
C ASN A 51 15.00 -26.43 5.07
N ASP A 52 15.24 -26.15 3.79
CA ASP A 52 16.47 -26.51 3.07
C ASP A 52 17.57 -25.45 3.23
N PHE A 53 18.25 -25.44 4.36
CA PHE A 53 19.45 -24.60 4.52
C PHE A 53 20.51 -25.23 5.43
N THR A 54 21.77 -24.90 5.16
CA THR A 54 22.94 -25.36 5.91
C THR A 54 23.85 -24.18 6.25
N SER A 55 24.38 -24.15 7.47
CA SER A 55 25.30 -23.11 7.97
C SER A 55 26.21 -23.69 9.07
N PRO A 56 27.13 -22.92 9.68
CA PRO A 56 27.93 -23.41 10.80
C PRO A 56 27.11 -23.94 11.98
N GLN A 57 25.90 -23.44 12.17
CA GLN A 57 25.00 -23.90 13.24
C GLN A 57 23.86 -24.82 12.77
N TRP A 58 23.59 -24.89 11.45
CA TRP A 58 22.49 -25.66 10.87
C TRP A 58 22.97 -26.67 9.83
N ASN A 59 22.34 -27.85 9.76
CA ASN A 59 22.61 -28.86 8.74
C ASN A 59 21.29 -29.35 8.15
N LYS A 60 20.99 -29.03 6.89
CA LYS A 60 19.71 -29.37 6.23
C LYS A 60 18.48 -29.02 7.11
N GLY A 61 18.50 -27.83 7.70
CA GLY A 61 17.45 -27.35 8.59
C GLY A 61 17.43 -27.97 9.99
N ILE A 62 18.39 -28.83 10.35
CA ILE A 62 18.58 -29.36 11.71
C ILE A 62 19.60 -28.55 12.49
N TRP A 63 19.31 -28.24 13.75
CA TRP A 63 20.20 -27.50 14.64
C TRP A 63 21.34 -28.41 15.14
N ARG A 64 22.59 -27.96 14.99
CA ARG A 64 23.77 -28.79 15.30
C ARG A 64 24.05 -28.92 16.80
N GLN A 65 23.64 -27.96 17.62
CA GLN A 65 24.04 -27.91 19.04
C GLN A 65 23.06 -28.58 20.01
N SER A 66 21.81 -28.83 19.58
CA SER A 66 20.80 -29.52 20.40
C SER A 66 19.66 -30.06 19.52
N ALA A 67 18.72 -30.81 20.09
CA ALA A 67 17.57 -31.32 19.36
C ALA A 67 16.68 -30.18 18.84
N GLY A 68 16.77 -29.86 17.55
CA GLY A 68 15.93 -28.83 16.96
C GLY A 68 15.93 -28.88 15.44
N PHE A 69 14.86 -28.41 14.84
CA PHE A 69 14.72 -28.30 13.39
C PHE A 69 14.03 -26.99 13.02
N SER A 70 14.22 -26.54 11.78
CA SER A 70 13.60 -25.33 11.24
C SER A 70 12.51 -25.70 10.24
N ILE A 71 11.32 -25.12 10.37
CA ILE A 71 10.19 -25.27 9.43
C ILE A 71 9.65 -23.89 9.03
N PRO A 72 8.87 -23.76 7.94
CA PRO A 72 8.23 -22.49 7.61
C PRO A 72 7.27 -22.04 8.72
N ALA A 73 7.32 -20.75 9.08
CA ALA A 73 6.51 -20.15 10.15
C ALA A 73 5.08 -19.81 9.68
N THR A 74 4.42 -20.77 9.03
CA THR A 74 3.02 -20.64 8.58
C THR A 74 2.07 -20.57 9.76
N SER A 75 0.83 -20.09 9.54
CA SER A 75 -0.20 -20.07 10.59
C SER A 75 -0.50 -21.48 11.14
N ALA A 76 -0.45 -22.52 10.29
CA ALA A 76 -0.63 -23.91 10.70
C ALA A 76 0.56 -24.42 11.53
N SER A 77 1.79 -24.14 11.10
CA SER A 77 3.00 -24.50 11.85
C SER A 77 3.03 -23.85 13.23
N LYS A 78 2.65 -22.57 13.32
CA LYS A 78 2.57 -21.80 14.58
C LYS A 78 1.52 -22.35 15.55
N ALA A 79 0.36 -22.77 15.02
CA ALA A 79 -0.71 -23.32 15.82
C ALA A 79 -0.39 -24.72 16.36
N ALA A 80 0.28 -25.55 15.54
CA ALA A 80 0.49 -26.97 15.82
C ALA A 80 1.83 -27.28 16.52
N PHE A 81 2.93 -26.62 16.15
CA PHE A 81 4.26 -26.86 16.71
C PHE A 81 4.57 -25.89 17.86
N LYS A 82 3.72 -25.89 18.88
CA LYS A 82 3.82 -25.02 20.07
C LYS A 82 4.50 -25.75 21.25
N LYS A 83 5.00 -25.00 22.25
CA LYS A 83 5.59 -25.57 23.47
C LYS A 83 4.63 -26.59 24.11
N GLY A 84 5.12 -27.79 24.40
CA GLY A 84 4.34 -28.89 24.94
C GLY A 84 3.72 -29.83 23.90
N ALA A 85 3.70 -29.46 22.62
CA ALA A 85 3.20 -30.35 21.55
C ALA A 85 4.12 -31.56 21.35
N GLN A 86 3.53 -32.70 20.97
CA GLN A 86 4.29 -33.88 20.52
C GLN A 86 4.57 -33.78 19.03
N VAL A 87 5.80 -34.06 18.63
CA VAL A 87 6.24 -34.03 17.22
C VAL A 87 6.81 -35.39 16.85
N ARG A 88 6.27 -36.00 15.80
CA ARG A 88 6.82 -37.17 15.13
C ARG A 88 7.82 -36.73 14.07
N LEU A 89 9.05 -37.17 14.23
CA LEU A 89 10.14 -36.98 13.28
C LEU A 89 10.06 -38.00 12.14
N ALA A 90 10.78 -37.74 11.06
CA ALA A 90 10.80 -38.62 9.88
C ALA A 90 11.32 -40.04 10.15
N ASN A 91 12.15 -40.21 11.19
CA ASN A 91 12.62 -41.52 11.66
C ASN A 91 11.62 -42.23 12.60
N GLY A 92 10.41 -41.70 12.74
CA GLY A 92 9.35 -42.25 13.59
C GLY A 92 9.41 -41.84 15.06
N GLN A 93 10.51 -41.23 15.53
CA GLN A 93 10.62 -40.80 16.93
C GLN A 93 9.63 -39.70 17.26
N ILE A 94 8.94 -39.83 18.40
CA ILE A 94 8.07 -38.79 18.93
C ILE A 94 8.80 -38.05 20.06
N ARG A 95 8.84 -36.73 19.98
CA ARG A 95 9.51 -35.87 20.97
C ARG A 95 8.67 -34.64 21.29
N THR A 96 8.86 -34.10 22.49
CA THR A 96 8.09 -32.95 22.96
C THR A 96 8.79 -31.63 22.63
N VAL A 97 8.03 -30.64 22.15
CA VAL A 97 8.52 -29.29 21.90
C VAL A 97 8.80 -28.56 23.22
N LYS A 98 10.05 -28.15 23.44
CA LYS A 98 10.49 -27.42 24.63
C LYS A 98 10.36 -25.91 24.46
N VAL A 99 10.73 -25.39 23.29
CA VAL A 99 10.69 -23.97 22.97
C VAL A 99 10.65 -23.76 21.46
N VAL A 100 10.09 -22.63 21.03
CA VAL A 100 9.97 -22.23 19.64
C VAL A 100 10.56 -20.84 19.48
N TYR A 101 11.43 -20.66 18.49
CA TYR A 101 11.99 -19.36 18.13
C TYR A 101 11.52 -18.94 16.74
N PHE A 102 11.27 -17.66 16.53
CA PHE A 102 10.84 -17.11 15.24
C PHE A 102 11.96 -16.31 14.58
N SER A 103 12.16 -16.54 13.28
CA SER A 103 13.10 -15.79 12.46
C SER A 103 12.49 -15.52 11.09
N GLY A 104 11.85 -14.35 10.95
CA GLY A 104 11.17 -13.94 9.73
C GLY A 104 10.12 -14.95 9.25
N ALA A 105 10.35 -15.53 8.06
CA ALA A 105 9.46 -16.52 7.45
C ALA A 105 9.64 -17.96 7.99
N HIS A 106 10.59 -18.20 8.90
CA HIS A 106 10.93 -19.51 9.44
C HIS A 106 10.74 -19.56 10.96
N MET A 107 10.50 -20.76 11.50
CA MET A 107 10.45 -21.02 12.94
C MET A 107 11.31 -22.23 13.30
N SER A 108 12.11 -22.08 14.35
CA SER A 108 12.95 -23.14 14.91
C SER A 108 12.21 -23.79 16.06
N VAL A 109 12.00 -25.10 15.96
CA VAL A 109 11.29 -25.91 16.95
C VAL A 109 12.32 -26.74 17.70
N MET A 110 12.52 -26.46 18.98
CA MET A 110 13.48 -27.16 19.83
C MET A 110 12.76 -28.26 20.62
N LEU A 111 13.33 -29.45 20.65
CA LEU A 111 12.74 -30.67 21.20
C LEU A 111 13.47 -31.14 22.47
N SER A 112 12.83 -32.03 23.22
CA SER A 112 13.50 -32.82 24.26
C SER A 112 14.49 -33.84 23.68
N GLY A 113 15.55 -34.15 24.43
CA GLY A 113 16.50 -35.23 24.13
C GLY A 113 17.75 -34.79 23.36
N ALA A 114 18.52 -35.78 22.90
CA ALA A 114 19.80 -35.57 22.20
C ALA A 114 19.66 -34.94 20.81
N THR A 115 20.73 -34.35 20.27
CA THR A 115 20.79 -33.77 18.92
C THR A 115 20.20 -34.69 17.85
N LEU A 116 19.59 -34.09 16.83
CA LEU A 116 19.00 -34.85 15.72
C LEU A 116 20.05 -35.12 14.64
N ASP A 117 20.00 -36.29 14.02
CA ASP A 117 20.77 -36.59 12.82
C ASP A 117 20.13 -35.89 11.61
N ALA A 118 20.90 -35.03 10.95
CA ALA A 118 20.47 -34.29 9.78
C ALA A 118 20.19 -35.16 8.55
N ALA A 119 20.85 -36.33 8.41
CA ALA A 119 20.57 -37.25 7.32
C ALA A 119 19.22 -37.95 7.50
N ALA A 120 18.87 -38.28 8.75
CA ALA A 120 17.63 -38.98 9.08
C ALA A 120 16.41 -38.05 9.22
N ALA A 121 16.60 -36.81 9.70
CA ALA A 121 15.51 -35.90 10.04
C ALA A 121 15.51 -34.55 9.29
N GLY A 122 16.60 -34.18 8.62
CA GLY A 122 16.71 -32.91 7.90
C GLY A 122 16.02 -32.90 6.53
N TYR A 123 16.03 -31.76 5.85
CA TYR A 123 15.49 -31.61 4.49
C TYR A 123 16.02 -32.71 3.54
N PRO A 124 15.16 -33.31 2.68
CA PRO A 124 13.79 -32.92 2.34
C PRO A 124 12.69 -33.54 3.22
N ARG A 125 13.03 -34.07 4.39
CA ARG A 125 12.07 -34.77 5.25
C ARG A 125 11.02 -33.83 5.86
N THR A 126 9.91 -34.42 6.27
CA THR A 126 8.81 -33.75 6.95
C THR A 126 8.71 -34.18 8.42
N VAL A 127 8.10 -33.33 9.23
CA VAL A 127 7.78 -33.57 10.64
C VAL A 127 6.30 -33.36 10.87
N ALA A 128 5.72 -34.07 11.83
CA ALA A 128 4.28 -34.05 12.11
C ALA A 128 4.01 -33.68 13.57
N ALA A 129 3.23 -32.63 13.82
CA ALA A 129 2.69 -32.32 15.14
C ALA A 129 1.47 -33.20 15.43
N LEU A 130 1.36 -33.69 16.66
CA LEU A 130 0.33 -34.64 17.08
C LEU A 130 -0.57 -34.08 18.20
N ASP A 131 -1.85 -34.46 18.18
CA ASP A 131 -2.86 -34.15 19.20
C ASP A 131 -3.82 -35.35 19.42
N SER A 132 -4.61 -35.34 20.49
CA SER A 132 -5.60 -36.39 20.81
C SER A 132 -7.02 -36.02 20.34
N ALA A 133 -7.74 -36.91 19.65
CA ALA A 133 -9.10 -36.64 19.10
C ALA A 133 -10.20 -37.54 19.73
N PRO A 134 -11.45 -37.02 19.92
CA PRO A 134 -12.65 -37.82 20.24
C PRO A 134 -13.47 -38.21 18.98
N VAL A 135 -14.22 -39.33 19.02
CA VAL A 135 -14.83 -40.02 17.84
C VAL A 135 -16.36 -39.88 17.78
N SER A 136 -16.96 -39.71 16.58
CA SER A 136 -18.41 -39.89 16.30
C SER A 136 -18.68 -40.27 14.82
N SER A 137 -19.68 -41.13 14.56
CA SER A 137 -19.94 -41.90 13.32
C SER A 137 -21.38 -41.77 12.78
N THR A 138 -21.60 -41.76 11.44
CA THR A 138 -22.83 -42.27 10.76
C THR A 138 -22.70 -42.44 9.21
N PRO A 139 -23.36 -43.42 8.52
CA PRO A 139 -23.16 -43.84 7.10
C PRO A 139 -24.30 -43.47 6.08
N PRO A 140 -24.23 -43.83 4.76
CA PRO A 140 -24.77 -43.07 3.61
C PRO A 140 -25.96 -43.68 2.82
N ALA A 141 -26.58 -42.88 1.92
CA ALA A 141 -27.60 -43.34 0.94
C ALA A 141 -27.38 -42.79 -0.50
N THR A 142 -28.03 -43.46 -1.46
CA THR A 142 -27.71 -43.77 -2.86
C THR A 142 -28.19 -42.81 -3.95
N SER A 143 -27.69 -43.03 -5.18
CA SER A 143 -27.68 -42.21 -6.40
C SER A 143 -28.72 -42.54 -7.48
N ALA A 144 -29.22 -41.53 -8.21
CA ALA A 144 -29.61 -41.52 -9.66
C ALA A 144 -30.17 -40.12 -10.06
N PRO A 145 -30.34 -39.75 -11.36
CA PRO A 145 -29.54 -40.01 -12.57
C PRO A 145 -28.82 -38.73 -13.08
N THR A 146 -27.77 -38.92 -13.86
CA THR A 146 -26.89 -37.85 -14.36
C THR A 146 -27.49 -37.13 -15.57
N PRO A 147 -27.69 -35.80 -15.54
CA PRO A 147 -27.84 -35.03 -16.77
C PRO A 147 -26.46 -34.95 -17.44
N SER A 148 -26.40 -35.30 -18.72
CA SER A 148 -25.21 -35.14 -19.57
C SER A 148 -24.87 -33.65 -19.71
N THR A 149 -24.16 -33.09 -18.72
CA THR A 149 -23.72 -31.69 -18.72
C THR A 149 -22.37 -31.58 -19.39
N THR A 150 -22.30 -30.94 -20.55
CA THR A 150 -21.03 -30.57 -21.20
C THR A 150 -20.31 -29.52 -20.35
N THR A 151 -19.48 -30.00 -19.42
CA THR A 151 -18.64 -29.18 -18.56
C THR A 151 -17.45 -28.68 -19.40
N HIS A 152 -17.48 -27.42 -19.84
CA HIS A 152 -16.32 -26.83 -20.50
C HIS A 152 -15.18 -26.66 -19.48
N SER A 153 -14.00 -27.18 -19.80
CA SER A 153 -12.80 -27.08 -18.97
C SER A 153 -11.69 -26.32 -19.68
N SER A 154 -10.94 -25.53 -18.92
CA SER A 154 -9.83 -24.73 -19.44
C SER A 154 -8.54 -25.04 -18.71
N ALA A 155 -7.43 -25.11 -19.45
CA ALA A 155 -6.11 -25.15 -18.83
C ALA A 155 -5.84 -23.84 -18.07
N ILE A 156 -5.18 -23.94 -16.90
CA ILE A 156 -4.66 -22.77 -16.20
C ILE A 156 -3.26 -22.47 -16.75
N ASN A 157 -2.97 -21.20 -17.01
CA ASN A 157 -1.69 -20.79 -17.58
C ASN A 157 -0.52 -21.06 -16.61
N ASN A 158 0.57 -21.66 -17.08
CA ASN A 158 1.75 -21.97 -16.27
C ASN A 158 2.72 -20.79 -16.14
N TYR A 159 2.31 -19.68 -15.53
CA TYR A 159 3.26 -18.61 -15.24
C TYR A 159 3.23 -18.17 -13.78
N THR A 160 4.44 -18.01 -13.25
CA THR A 160 4.73 -17.60 -11.87
C THR A 160 5.54 -16.32 -11.91
N ASN A 161 5.04 -15.27 -11.26
CA ASN A 161 5.71 -13.99 -11.08
C ASN A 161 5.27 -13.35 -9.75
N SER A 162 5.52 -12.06 -9.55
CA SER A 162 5.13 -11.31 -8.35
C SER A 162 3.62 -11.31 -8.08
N ASP A 163 2.83 -11.52 -9.13
CA ASP A 163 1.38 -11.40 -9.12
C ASP A 163 0.67 -12.76 -9.29
N TRP A 164 1.34 -13.73 -9.92
CA TRP A 164 0.80 -15.05 -10.25
C TRP A 164 1.67 -16.17 -9.67
N LEU A 165 1.06 -17.25 -9.19
CA LEU A 165 1.74 -18.49 -8.80
C LEU A 165 1.06 -19.65 -9.51
N ASN A 166 1.73 -20.25 -10.49
CA ASN A 166 1.19 -21.29 -11.37
C ASN A 166 -0.15 -20.87 -12.01
N GLY A 167 -0.26 -19.61 -12.45
CA GLY A 167 -1.51 -19.06 -12.98
C GLY A 167 -2.61 -18.80 -11.95
N VAL A 168 -2.35 -18.94 -10.64
CA VAL A 168 -3.24 -18.46 -9.57
C VAL A 168 -2.84 -17.06 -9.16
N TRP A 169 -3.83 -16.17 -9.06
CA TRP A 169 -3.60 -14.79 -8.63
C TRP A 169 -3.25 -14.75 -7.14
N ARG A 170 -2.12 -14.13 -6.79
CA ARG A 170 -1.59 -14.12 -5.42
C ARG A 170 -2.36 -13.19 -4.47
N LYS A 171 -3.09 -12.20 -5.00
CA LYS A 171 -3.72 -11.12 -4.20
C LYS A 171 -5.21 -11.33 -3.90
N SER A 172 -5.89 -12.21 -4.64
CA SER A 172 -7.29 -12.60 -4.42
C SER A 172 -7.60 -13.90 -5.16
N ALA A 173 -8.79 -14.48 -4.96
CA ALA A 173 -9.17 -15.70 -5.66
C ALA A 173 -9.28 -15.44 -7.17
N GLY A 174 -8.43 -16.08 -7.97
CA GLY A 174 -8.52 -15.98 -9.42
C GLY A 174 -7.50 -16.85 -10.14
N PHE A 175 -7.83 -17.19 -11.39
CA PHE A 175 -6.99 -17.98 -12.27
C PHE A 175 -6.73 -17.24 -13.57
N SER A 176 -5.58 -17.48 -14.17
CA SER A 176 -5.30 -17.10 -15.55
C SER A 176 -5.52 -18.30 -16.45
N ILE A 177 -6.36 -18.15 -17.48
CA ILE A 177 -6.61 -19.18 -18.51
C ILE A 177 -6.34 -18.60 -19.91
N PRO A 178 -6.12 -19.42 -20.95
CA PRO A 178 -5.98 -18.93 -22.32
C PRO A 178 -7.21 -18.14 -22.79
N LEU A 179 -7.02 -17.10 -23.59
CA LEU A 179 -8.11 -16.37 -24.22
C LEU A 179 -8.45 -17.02 -25.57
N ASN A 180 -9.63 -17.63 -25.65
CA ASN A 180 -10.26 -18.08 -26.89
C ASN A 180 -11.78 -17.86 -26.81
N THR A 181 -12.48 -17.99 -27.95
CA THR A 181 -13.92 -17.72 -28.06
C THR A 181 -14.75 -18.50 -27.06
N THR A 182 -14.41 -19.78 -26.82
CA THR A 182 -15.11 -20.66 -25.88
C THR A 182 -14.88 -20.27 -24.42
N ASN A 183 -13.64 -19.96 -24.02
CA ASN A 183 -13.36 -19.51 -22.66
C ASN A 183 -14.04 -18.17 -22.36
N ARG A 184 -14.10 -17.26 -23.35
CA ARG A 184 -14.76 -15.96 -23.18
C ARG A 184 -16.28 -16.07 -23.03
N SER A 185 -16.93 -17.00 -23.73
CA SER A 185 -18.39 -17.18 -23.62
C SER A 185 -18.80 -17.88 -22.33
N VAL A 186 -17.96 -18.80 -21.84
CA VAL A 186 -18.25 -19.65 -20.68
C VAL A 186 -17.84 -19.00 -19.35
N PHE A 187 -16.62 -18.48 -19.23
CA PHE A 187 -16.12 -17.92 -17.98
C PHE A 187 -16.40 -16.41 -17.93
N LYS A 188 -17.66 -16.04 -17.66
CA LYS A 188 -18.14 -14.64 -17.54
C LYS A 188 -18.62 -14.32 -16.12
N PRO A 189 -18.63 -13.03 -15.70
CA PRO A 189 -19.14 -12.64 -14.38
C PRO A 189 -20.54 -13.19 -14.12
N GLY A 190 -20.78 -13.68 -12.90
CA GLY A 190 -22.02 -14.33 -12.49
C GLY A 190 -22.08 -15.84 -12.73
N ALA A 191 -21.23 -16.40 -13.60
CA ALA A 191 -21.15 -17.85 -13.79
C ALA A 191 -20.39 -18.52 -12.63
N SER A 192 -20.65 -19.80 -12.39
CA SER A 192 -19.97 -20.60 -11.37
C SER A 192 -18.89 -21.49 -11.97
N VAL A 193 -17.79 -21.68 -11.23
CA VAL A 193 -16.68 -22.55 -11.61
C VAL A 193 -16.31 -23.50 -10.49
N LYS A 194 -15.95 -24.74 -10.85
CA LYS A 194 -15.38 -25.74 -9.96
C LYS A 194 -13.86 -25.74 -10.10
N ILE A 195 -13.18 -25.62 -8.97
CA ILE A 195 -11.71 -25.58 -8.88
C ILE A 195 -11.17 -26.96 -8.44
N ALA A 196 -9.86 -27.16 -8.54
CA ALA A 196 -9.21 -28.47 -8.38
C ALA A 196 -9.45 -29.16 -7.01
N ASN A 197 -9.68 -28.40 -5.94
CA ASN A 197 -10.03 -28.95 -4.62
C ASN A 197 -11.53 -29.29 -4.47
N GLY A 198 -12.30 -29.28 -5.56
CA GLY A 198 -13.72 -29.57 -5.58
C GLY A 198 -14.64 -28.39 -5.25
N GLN A 199 -14.10 -27.26 -4.79
CA GLN A 199 -14.89 -26.10 -4.40
C GLN A 199 -15.53 -25.41 -5.62
N ILE A 200 -16.80 -25.03 -5.49
CA ILE A 200 -17.52 -24.22 -6.48
C ILE A 200 -17.52 -22.76 -6.01
N ARG A 201 -17.17 -21.83 -6.92
CA ARG A 201 -17.13 -20.40 -6.66
C ARG A 201 -17.72 -19.61 -7.82
N THR A 202 -18.39 -18.50 -7.52
CA THR A 202 -18.92 -17.58 -8.53
C THR A 202 -17.82 -16.67 -9.06
N ILE A 203 -17.80 -16.45 -10.39
CA ILE A 203 -16.93 -15.48 -11.07
C ILE A 203 -17.45 -14.07 -10.78
N THR A 204 -16.60 -13.23 -10.20
CA THR A 204 -16.93 -11.84 -9.86
C THR A 204 -16.48 -10.85 -10.93
N ALA A 205 -15.41 -11.15 -11.65
CA ALA A 205 -14.89 -10.31 -12.73
C ALA A 205 -14.00 -11.11 -13.70
N VAL A 206 -13.87 -10.61 -14.93
CA VAL A 206 -13.01 -11.18 -15.97
C VAL A 206 -12.21 -10.08 -16.64
N TYR A 207 -10.90 -10.27 -16.79
CA TYR A 207 -10.00 -9.31 -17.43
C TYR A 207 -9.23 -9.99 -18.56
N THR A 208 -9.11 -9.37 -19.73
CA THR A 208 -8.35 -9.93 -20.85
C THR A 208 -7.03 -9.22 -21.01
N SER A 209 -5.93 -9.98 -21.14
CA SER A 209 -4.58 -9.46 -21.30
C SER A 209 -3.78 -10.33 -22.27
N GLY A 210 -3.52 -9.81 -23.47
CA GLY A 210 -2.85 -10.57 -24.53
C GLY A 210 -3.64 -11.82 -24.93
N SER A 211 -2.98 -12.98 -24.97
CA SER A 211 -3.59 -14.28 -25.27
C SER A 211 -4.19 -14.97 -24.04
N ASN A 212 -4.36 -14.26 -22.92
CA ASN A 212 -4.84 -14.81 -21.65
C ASN A 212 -6.04 -14.01 -21.12
N MET A 213 -6.85 -14.65 -20.30
CA MET A 213 -7.91 -14.01 -19.53
C MET A 213 -7.83 -14.43 -18.06
N SER A 214 -7.92 -13.44 -17.18
CA SER A 214 -7.98 -13.61 -15.73
C SER A 214 -9.43 -13.75 -15.29
N VAL A 215 -9.76 -14.85 -14.64
CA VAL A 215 -11.07 -15.16 -14.09
C VAL A 215 -11.01 -14.99 -12.58
N MET A 216 -11.64 -13.95 -12.04
CA MET A 216 -11.65 -13.64 -10.62
C MET A 216 -12.87 -14.26 -9.95
N LEU A 217 -12.66 -14.86 -8.77
CA LEU A 217 -13.66 -15.63 -8.05
C LEU A 217 -14.02 -14.97 -6.72
N SER A 218 -15.19 -15.30 -6.20
CA SER A 218 -15.62 -14.94 -4.84
C SER A 218 -14.79 -15.69 -3.77
N GLY A 219 -14.72 -15.09 -2.58
CA GLY A 219 -14.05 -15.69 -1.41
C GLY A 219 -12.55 -15.42 -1.30
N SER A 220 -11.90 -16.14 -0.38
CA SER A 220 -10.50 -15.93 0.01
C SER A 220 -9.51 -16.35 -1.08
N THR A 221 -8.30 -15.78 -1.04
CA THR A 221 -7.16 -16.10 -1.90
C THR A 221 -6.95 -17.61 -2.07
N LEU A 222 -6.60 -18.02 -3.27
CA LEU A 222 -6.40 -19.43 -3.61
C LEU A 222 -4.92 -19.80 -3.53
N SER A 223 -4.63 -21.02 -3.08
CA SER A 223 -3.27 -21.55 -3.11
C SER A 223 -2.79 -21.72 -4.56
N GLY A 224 -1.52 -21.42 -4.82
CA GLY A 224 -0.89 -21.70 -6.11
C GLY A 224 -0.85 -23.18 -6.49
N THR A 225 -1.06 -24.09 -5.52
CA THR A 225 -1.20 -25.53 -5.77
C THR A 225 -2.49 -25.88 -6.51
N LEU A 226 -3.49 -24.97 -6.53
CA LEU A 226 -4.71 -25.11 -7.32
C LEU A 226 -4.53 -24.60 -8.76
N GLY A 227 -3.37 -24.02 -9.06
CA GLY A 227 -2.98 -23.54 -10.39
C GLY A 227 -2.50 -24.65 -11.32
N TYR A 228 -1.79 -24.28 -12.38
CA TYR A 228 -1.16 -25.22 -13.30
C TYR A 228 -0.40 -26.33 -12.55
N PRO A 229 -0.50 -27.61 -12.99
CA PRO A 229 -1.15 -28.09 -14.21
C PRO A 229 -2.66 -28.37 -14.11
N ASN A 230 -3.33 -27.95 -13.03
CA ASN A 230 -4.76 -28.16 -12.88
C ASN A 230 -5.59 -27.36 -13.90
N LYS A 231 -6.86 -27.76 -14.07
CA LYS A 231 -7.84 -27.11 -14.96
C LYS A 231 -8.92 -26.38 -14.18
N LEU A 232 -9.51 -25.36 -14.80
CA LEU A 232 -10.70 -24.66 -14.30
C LEU A 232 -11.93 -25.17 -15.04
N PHE A 233 -12.97 -25.56 -14.30
CA PHE A 233 -14.18 -26.16 -14.86
C PHE A 233 -15.36 -25.21 -14.70
N SER A 234 -16.09 -24.96 -15.78
CA SER A 234 -17.38 -24.25 -15.69
C SER A 234 -18.46 -25.16 -15.12
N THR A 235 -19.34 -24.63 -14.27
CA THR A 235 -20.50 -25.36 -13.77
C THR A 235 -21.76 -24.71 -14.31
N THR A 236 -22.57 -25.46 -15.07
CA THR A 236 -23.87 -24.98 -15.55
C THR A 236 -24.89 -25.08 -14.42
N SER A 237 -25.33 -23.94 -13.90
CA SER A 237 -26.58 -23.78 -13.18
C SER A 237 -27.32 -22.64 -13.86
N THR A 238 -28.34 -22.96 -14.64
CA THR A 238 -29.33 -22.01 -15.12
C THR A 238 -30.30 -21.71 -13.98
N ALA A 239 -30.13 -20.57 -13.33
CA ALA A 239 -31.21 -19.93 -12.59
C ALA A 239 -31.76 -18.81 -13.47
N ALA A 240 -33.04 -18.93 -13.86
CA ALA A 240 -33.75 -17.94 -14.64
C ALA A 240 -33.93 -16.62 -13.85
N PRO A 241 -33.78 -15.44 -14.47
CA PRO A 241 -34.06 -14.18 -13.79
C PRO A 241 -35.57 -13.94 -13.67
N THR A 242 -36.04 -13.68 -12.45
CA THR A 242 -37.38 -13.16 -12.15
C THR A 242 -37.47 -11.67 -12.57
N PRO A 243 -38.55 -11.22 -13.23
CA PRO A 243 -38.65 -9.85 -13.75
C PRO A 243 -38.99 -8.84 -12.65
N ALA A 244 -38.37 -7.65 -12.72
CA ALA A 244 -38.71 -6.47 -11.90
C ALA A 244 -39.25 -5.34 -12.81
N PRO A 245 -40.14 -4.47 -12.29
CA PRO A 245 -41.13 -3.75 -13.08
C PRO A 245 -40.61 -2.50 -13.81
N SER A 246 -41.29 -2.18 -14.91
CA SER A 246 -41.01 -1.08 -15.83
C SER A 246 -41.21 0.31 -15.21
N ALA A 247 -40.32 1.24 -15.54
CA ALA A 247 -40.50 2.68 -15.32
C ALA A 247 -40.43 3.43 -16.67
N PRO A 248 -41.17 4.56 -16.83
CA PRO A 248 -41.60 5.08 -18.11
C PRO A 248 -40.57 5.97 -18.85
N SER A 249 -40.83 6.09 -20.16
CA SER A 249 -40.07 6.79 -21.20
C SER A 249 -39.95 8.32 -21.01
N GLN A 250 -38.81 8.87 -21.45
CA GLN A 250 -38.65 10.30 -21.75
C GLN A 250 -38.14 10.52 -23.19
N PRO A 251 -38.47 11.68 -23.82
CA PRO A 251 -38.43 11.88 -25.26
C PRO A 251 -37.05 12.31 -25.81
N SER A 252 -36.89 12.10 -27.10
CA SER A 252 -35.72 12.41 -27.92
C SER A 252 -35.52 13.91 -28.21
N THR A 253 -34.26 14.33 -28.32
CA THR A 253 -33.82 15.61 -28.93
C THR A 253 -32.75 15.37 -30.00
N PRO A 254 -32.60 16.28 -30.99
CA PRO A 254 -32.19 15.94 -32.36
C PRO A 254 -30.69 15.73 -32.56
N VAL A 255 -30.37 14.87 -33.52
CA VAL A 255 -29.02 14.62 -34.05
C VAL A 255 -28.62 15.76 -34.98
N VAL A 256 -27.46 16.39 -34.71
CA VAL A 256 -26.74 17.24 -35.67
C VAL A 256 -25.64 16.40 -36.31
N THR A 257 -25.71 16.22 -37.63
CA THR A 257 -24.71 15.49 -38.43
C THR A 257 -23.52 16.40 -38.77
N PRO A 258 -22.26 16.01 -38.51
CA PRO A 258 -21.08 16.71 -39.03
C PRO A 258 -20.73 16.25 -40.46
N PRO A 259 -20.05 17.10 -41.27
CA PRO A 259 -19.76 16.84 -42.68
C PRO A 259 -18.70 15.75 -42.90
N ALA A 260 -18.82 15.06 -44.03
CA ALA A 260 -17.96 13.98 -44.49
C ALA A 260 -16.66 14.50 -45.12
N ASN A 261 -15.51 14.12 -44.52
CA ASN A 261 -14.28 13.64 -45.17
C ASN A 261 -13.06 13.82 -44.25
N GLN A 262 -13.02 13.10 -43.12
CA GLN A 262 -11.76 12.77 -42.45
C GLN A 262 -11.93 11.42 -41.75
N THR A 263 -11.17 10.40 -42.17
CA THR A 263 -11.13 9.14 -41.42
C THR A 263 -10.49 9.43 -40.05
N PRO A 264 -11.19 9.20 -38.93
CA PRO A 264 -10.68 9.52 -37.60
C PRO A 264 -9.37 8.77 -37.32
N ALA A 265 -8.42 9.42 -36.65
CA ALA A 265 -7.16 8.78 -36.28
C ALA A 265 -7.41 7.55 -35.39
N GLN A 266 -6.92 6.39 -35.81
CA GLN A 266 -7.11 5.13 -35.09
C GLN A 266 -6.20 5.10 -33.85
N VAL A 267 -6.77 4.82 -32.68
CA VAL A 267 -6.02 4.67 -31.42
C VAL A 267 -5.67 3.20 -31.20
N VAL A 268 -4.39 2.91 -31.03
CA VAL A 268 -3.86 1.54 -30.96
C VAL A 268 -2.98 1.36 -29.74
N ALA A 269 -3.24 0.30 -28.98
CA ALA A 269 -2.43 -0.08 -27.84
C ALA A 269 -1.07 -0.62 -28.28
N LEU A 270 -0.02 -0.19 -27.58
CA LEU A 270 1.32 -0.74 -27.77
C LEU A 270 1.43 -2.14 -27.14
N ASN A 271 2.29 -2.99 -27.70
CA ASN A 271 2.65 -4.25 -27.07
C ASN A 271 3.49 -3.99 -25.81
N ALA A 272 3.35 -4.78 -24.75
CA ALA A 272 4.12 -4.63 -23.51
C ALA A 272 5.55 -5.23 -23.58
N PHE A 273 6.18 -5.25 -24.75
CA PHE A 273 7.47 -5.91 -24.94
C PHE A 273 8.59 -5.21 -24.17
N ASN A 274 9.40 -6.01 -23.47
CA ASN A 274 10.55 -5.56 -22.70
C ASN A 274 11.69 -6.56 -22.93
N GLY A 275 12.92 -6.07 -23.13
CA GLY A 275 14.09 -6.88 -23.47
C GLY A 275 15.16 -6.08 -24.20
N GLY A 276 16.20 -6.74 -24.76
CA GLY A 276 17.41 -6.10 -25.30
C GLY A 276 17.21 -4.76 -26.02
N ASP A 277 16.35 -4.73 -27.04
CA ASP A 277 16.08 -3.52 -27.83
C ASP A 277 14.71 -2.87 -27.52
N PHE A 278 13.96 -3.41 -26.55
CA PHE A 278 12.58 -2.98 -26.26
C PHE A 278 12.40 -2.53 -24.81
N VAL A 279 11.79 -1.35 -24.64
CA VAL A 279 11.33 -0.86 -23.33
C VAL A 279 9.86 -0.47 -23.47
N ASN A 280 8.98 -1.23 -22.80
CA ASN A 280 7.52 -1.06 -22.84
C ASN A 280 6.95 -0.94 -24.27
N GLY A 281 7.38 -1.78 -25.19
CA GLY A 281 6.91 -1.78 -26.57
C GLY A 281 7.52 -0.71 -27.47
N ILE A 282 8.39 0.15 -26.94
CA ILE A 282 9.19 1.06 -27.73
C ILE A 282 10.49 0.36 -28.11
N TYR A 283 10.74 0.30 -29.41
CA TYR A 283 11.98 -0.22 -29.99
C TYR A 283 12.98 0.93 -30.10
N ASN A 284 14.14 0.80 -29.48
CA ASN A 284 15.23 1.76 -29.66
C ASN A 284 16.54 1.01 -29.88
N THR A 285 17.19 1.30 -30.99
CA THR A 285 18.56 0.88 -31.30
C THR A 285 19.37 2.10 -31.73
N SER A 286 20.69 1.95 -31.88
CA SER A 286 21.55 3.02 -32.39
C SER A 286 21.16 3.50 -33.80
N LYS A 287 20.38 2.71 -34.55
CA LYS A 287 20.00 3.00 -35.95
C LYS A 287 18.50 3.22 -36.17
N PHE A 288 17.64 2.65 -35.33
CA PHE A 288 16.19 2.66 -35.55
C PHE A 288 15.42 2.91 -34.25
N ASN A 289 14.36 3.72 -34.34
CA ASN A 289 13.43 4.00 -33.27
C ASN A 289 12.01 3.64 -33.74
N GLY A 290 11.19 3.06 -32.88
CA GLY A 290 9.88 2.57 -33.30
C GLY A 290 9.00 2.08 -32.17
N VAL A 291 7.85 1.54 -32.56
CA VAL A 291 6.84 0.98 -31.66
C VAL A 291 6.43 -0.41 -32.08
N SER A 292 6.08 -1.27 -31.14
CA SER A 292 5.49 -2.57 -31.42
C SER A 292 3.99 -2.53 -31.20
N VAL A 293 3.21 -2.93 -32.20
CA VAL A 293 1.74 -3.07 -32.14
C VAL A 293 1.30 -4.45 -32.65
N LYS A 294 0.06 -4.84 -32.40
CA LYS A 294 -0.50 -6.10 -32.92
C LYS A 294 -0.65 -6.05 -34.43
N ALA A 295 -0.36 -7.15 -35.12
CA ALA A 295 -0.49 -7.23 -36.58
C ALA A 295 -1.90 -7.67 -37.00
N THR A 296 -2.94 -6.99 -36.51
CA THR A 296 -4.33 -7.23 -36.94
C THR A 296 -4.56 -6.68 -38.35
N ALA A 297 -5.64 -7.10 -39.01
CA ALA A 297 -5.98 -6.59 -40.35
C ALA A 297 -6.17 -5.07 -40.36
N GLU A 298 -6.79 -4.54 -39.31
CA GLU A 298 -7.03 -3.11 -39.12
C GLU A 298 -5.72 -2.34 -38.91
N ASN A 299 -4.83 -2.86 -38.06
CA ASN A 299 -3.51 -2.24 -37.85
C ASN A 299 -2.64 -2.34 -39.11
N LYS A 300 -2.74 -3.41 -39.91
CA LYS A 300 -2.01 -3.51 -41.18
C LYS A 300 -2.48 -2.49 -42.21
N ALA A 301 -3.77 -2.15 -42.22
CA ALA A 301 -4.30 -1.12 -43.09
C ALA A 301 -3.88 0.30 -42.61
N ALA A 302 -3.93 0.54 -41.29
CA ALA A 302 -3.65 1.85 -40.71
C ALA A 302 -2.16 2.19 -40.60
N PHE A 303 -1.30 1.22 -40.28
CA PHE A 303 0.14 1.40 -40.22
C PHE A 303 0.77 1.01 -41.54
N HIS A 304 1.12 2.01 -42.35
CA HIS A 304 1.89 1.84 -43.58
C HIS A 304 2.93 2.95 -43.73
N LYS A 305 3.94 2.72 -44.58
CA LYS A 305 5.01 3.69 -44.83
C LYS A 305 4.42 5.03 -45.29
N GLY A 306 4.78 6.12 -44.61
CA GLY A 306 4.26 7.47 -44.89
C GLY A 306 3.15 7.94 -43.95
N ALA A 307 2.43 7.04 -43.28
CA ALA A 307 1.42 7.43 -42.30
C ALA A 307 2.08 8.09 -41.06
N LYS A 308 1.30 8.90 -40.33
CA LYS A 308 1.77 9.63 -39.15
C LYS A 308 1.32 8.93 -37.88
N ILE A 309 2.21 8.87 -36.89
CA ILE A 309 1.93 8.38 -35.54
C ILE A 309 2.04 9.53 -34.55
N ARG A 310 1.05 9.65 -33.66
CA ARG A 310 1.10 10.54 -32.50
C ARG A 310 1.27 9.73 -31.22
N PHE A 311 2.35 10.03 -30.50
CA PHE A 311 2.67 9.45 -29.21
C PHE A 311 1.92 10.13 -28.07
N ALA A 312 1.90 9.48 -26.91
CA ALA A 312 1.16 9.96 -25.74
C ALA A 312 1.71 11.26 -25.13
N ASP A 313 2.96 11.62 -25.45
CA ASP A 313 3.56 12.91 -25.10
C ASP A 313 3.31 14.00 -26.16
N GLY A 314 2.50 13.71 -27.18
CA GLY A 314 2.15 14.62 -28.25
C GLY A 314 3.12 14.63 -29.44
N GLN A 315 4.24 13.91 -29.38
CA GLN A 315 5.17 13.84 -30.51
C GLN A 315 4.49 13.19 -31.72
N ILE A 316 4.61 13.82 -32.89
CA ILE A 316 4.17 13.26 -34.16
C ILE A 316 5.41 12.80 -34.94
N ARG A 317 5.36 11.57 -35.46
CA ARG A 317 6.42 10.97 -36.28
C ARG A 317 5.85 10.33 -37.54
N THR A 318 6.68 10.18 -38.56
CA THR A 318 6.35 9.50 -39.82
C THR A 318 6.83 8.07 -39.78
N ILE A 319 5.98 7.13 -40.18
CA ILE A 319 6.38 5.73 -40.35
C ILE A 319 7.32 5.63 -41.55
N LYS A 320 8.52 5.09 -41.34
CA LYS A 320 9.53 4.88 -42.39
C LYS A 320 9.56 3.45 -42.88
N LEU A 321 9.30 2.49 -41.99
CA LEU A 321 9.41 1.07 -42.28
C LEU A 321 8.60 0.26 -41.28
N ILE A 322 8.12 -0.92 -41.69
CA ILE A 322 7.40 -1.84 -40.82
C ILE A 322 7.97 -3.24 -41.02
N TYR A 323 8.30 -3.90 -39.92
CA TYR A 323 8.67 -5.31 -39.91
C TYR A 323 7.59 -6.12 -39.22
N GLN A 324 7.06 -7.14 -39.90
CA GLN A 324 6.15 -8.09 -39.28
C GLN A 324 6.93 -9.29 -38.75
N SER A 325 6.64 -9.69 -37.51
CA SER A 325 7.17 -10.91 -36.92
C SER A 325 6.07 -11.59 -36.11
N GLY A 326 5.64 -12.76 -36.59
CA GLY A 326 4.47 -13.47 -36.06
C GLY A 326 3.21 -12.59 -36.05
N GLY A 327 2.51 -12.58 -34.91
CA GLY A 327 1.28 -11.81 -34.70
C GLY A 327 1.48 -10.33 -34.34
N ASN A 328 2.69 -9.79 -34.49
CA ASN A 328 3.02 -8.40 -34.14
C ASN A 328 3.76 -7.71 -35.30
N MET A 329 3.73 -6.39 -35.29
CA MET A 329 4.52 -5.56 -36.19
C MET A 329 5.31 -4.54 -35.40
N THR A 330 6.58 -4.35 -35.78
CA THR A 330 7.42 -3.26 -35.29
C THR A 330 7.42 -2.17 -36.34
N VAL A 331 6.91 -1.01 -35.95
CA VAL A 331 6.72 0.17 -36.79
C VAL A 331 7.83 1.16 -36.48
N MET A 332 8.75 1.33 -37.43
CA MET A 332 9.88 2.24 -37.30
C MET A 332 9.47 3.64 -37.76
N VAL A 333 9.88 4.64 -36.99
CA VAL A 333 9.53 6.04 -37.21
C VAL A 333 10.77 6.91 -37.36
N ASP A 334 10.60 8.11 -37.92
CA ASP A 334 11.68 9.10 -37.97
C ASP A 334 11.97 9.76 -36.61
N GLY A 335 13.07 10.50 -36.55
CA GLY A 335 13.49 11.27 -35.38
C GLY A 335 14.36 10.49 -34.38
N GLY A 336 14.67 11.16 -33.26
CA GLY A 336 15.54 10.65 -32.21
C GLY A 336 14.89 9.60 -31.30
N THR A 337 15.68 9.14 -30.33
CA THR A 337 15.29 8.07 -29.38
C THR A 337 13.99 8.38 -28.66
N LEU A 338 13.14 7.37 -28.53
CA LEU A 338 11.85 7.47 -27.86
C LEU A 338 11.95 6.95 -26.43
N ASN A 339 11.45 7.70 -25.44
CA ASN A 339 11.48 7.23 -24.06
C ASN A 339 10.38 6.18 -23.81
N GLY A 340 10.76 4.91 -23.78
CA GLY A 340 9.88 3.77 -23.52
C GLY A 340 9.02 3.88 -22.26
N LYS A 341 9.49 4.56 -21.21
CA LYS A 341 8.70 4.76 -19.98
C LYS A 341 7.70 5.91 -20.10
N ALA A 342 7.99 6.89 -20.95
CA ALA A 342 7.13 8.06 -21.17
C ALA A 342 6.03 7.80 -22.20
N VAL A 343 6.36 7.12 -23.31
CA VAL A 343 5.42 6.94 -24.43
C VAL A 343 5.03 5.49 -24.72
N GLY A 344 5.73 4.52 -24.13
CA GLY A 344 5.44 3.09 -24.26
C GLY A 344 4.24 2.59 -23.46
N TYR A 345 3.94 1.30 -23.59
CA TYR A 345 2.92 0.56 -22.86
C TYR A 345 2.92 0.91 -21.35
N PRO A 346 1.74 1.10 -20.71
CA PRO A 346 0.38 0.81 -21.19
C PRO A 346 -0.26 1.90 -22.06
N ARG A 347 0.52 2.87 -22.54
CA ARG A 347 -0.03 3.95 -23.37
C ARG A 347 -0.34 3.49 -24.79
N THR A 348 -1.22 4.24 -25.43
CA THR A 348 -1.62 4.04 -26.83
C THR A 348 -0.91 5.03 -27.74
N VAL A 349 -0.84 4.70 -29.01
CA VAL A 349 -0.48 5.63 -30.08
C VAL A 349 -1.69 5.88 -30.98
N SER A 350 -1.82 7.07 -31.52
CA SER A 350 -2.78 7.34 -32.60
C SER A 350 -2.05 7.22 -33.94
N VAL A 351 -2.71 6.68 -34.97
CA VAL A 351 -2.20 6.65 -36.35
C VAL A 351 -3.18 7.33 -37.30
N SER A 352 -2.68 8.12 -38.23
CA SER A 352 -3.48 8.82 -39.24
C SER A 352 -2.81 8.81 -40.62
N ASN A 353 -3.60 8.53 -41.65
CA ASN A 353 -3.16 8.49 -43.05
C ASN A 353 -3.16 9.88 -43.70
N THR A 354 -4.00 10.80 -43.22
CA THR A 354 -4.08 12.20 -43.67
C THR A 354 -3.23 13.14 -42.80
N GLY A 355 -2.52 12.58 -41.80
CA GLY A 355 -1.78 13.34 -40.80
C GLY A 355 -2.64 13.73 -39.60
N PHE A 356 -2.01 14.34 -38.60
CA PHE A 356 -2.72 15.02 -37.53
C PHE A 356 -2.73 16.50 -37.91
N ASN A 357 -3.90 17.16 -37.89
CA ASN A 357 -3.94 18.61 -38.10
C ASN A 357 -2.87 19.26 -37.23
N THR A 358 -1.95 19.96 -37.87
CA THR A 358 -0.96 20.80 -37.20
C THR A 358 -1.68 22.01 -36.64
N GLN A 359 -2.43 21.81 -35.57
CA GLN A 359 -2.38 22.77 -34.49
C GLN A 359 -1.03 22.51 -33.81
N THR A 360 -0.01 23.20 -34.29
CA THR A 360 1.05 23.66 -33.41
C THR A 360 0.38 24.21 -32.15
N PRO A 361 0.74 23.79 -30.92
CA PRO A 361 0.75 24.76 -29.85
C PRO A 361 1.88 25.72 -30.22
N ASN A 362 1.57 26.68 -31.09
CA ASN A 362 2.33 27.91 -31.11
C ASN A 362 2.24 28.44 -29.68
N ALA A 363 3.33 29.03 -29.23
CA ALA A 363 3.28 30.12 -28.28
C ALA A 363 2.31 31.18 -28.84
N GLY A 364 1.04 30.94 -28.60
CA GLY A 364 -0.09 31.78 -28.90
C GLY A 364 -0.79 31.83 -27.59
N SER A 365 -0.63 32.97 -26.93
CA SER A 365 -1.52 33.48 -25.91
C SER A 365 -2.85 32.72 -25.96
N GLN A 366 -3.06 31.82 -24.98
CA GLN A 366 -4.21 32.10 -24.17
C GLN A 366 -3.98 33.52 -23.68
N THR A 367 -4.48 34.51 -24.44
CA THR A 367 -5.38 35.43 -23.78
C THR A 367 -6.25 34.47 -22.98
N PRO A 368 -6.17 34.50 -21.64
CA PRO A 368 -7.06 33.71 -20.83
C PRO A 368 -8.41 33.82 -21.52
N ALA A 369 -9.12 32.71 -21.72
CA ALA A 369 -10.55 32.88 -21.65
C ALA A 369 -10.73 33.78 -20.43
N THR A 370 -11.34 34.94 -20.59
CA THR A 370 -11.66 35.84 -19.49
C THR A 370 -12.64 35.16 -18.51
N GLY A 371 -12.57 33.84 -18.33
CA GLY A 371 -12.62 33.25 -17.02
C GLY A 371 -11.47 33.83 -16.22
N GLY A 372 -11.78 34.91 -15.51
CA GLY A 372 -10.89 35.44 -14.49
C GLY A 372 -10.41 34.34 -13.55
N ALA A 373 -9.42 34.67 -12.71
CA ALA A 373 -9.07 33.81 -11.59
C ALA A 373 -10.36 33.28 -10.93
N PRO A 374 -10.41 31.98 -10.56
CA PRO A 374 -11.58 31.43 -9.91
C PRO A 374 -11.99 32.36 -8.77
N ALA A 375 -13.29 32.57 -8.56
CA ALA A 375 -13.78 33.58 -7.60
C ALA A 375 -13.11 33.46 -6.22
N ASN A 376 -12.71 32.24 -5.83
CA ASN A 376 -11.92 31.95 -4.64
C ASN A 376 -10.74 31.00 -4.98
N PRO A 377 -9.55 31.51 -5.33
CA PRO A 377 -8.39 30.66 -5.58
C PRO A 377 -7.89 30.04 -4.26
N ILE A 378 -7.43 28.79 -4.32
CA ILE A 378 -6.82 28.14 -3.16
C ILE A 378 -5.34 28.57 -3.00
N ASN A 379 -4.86 28.58 -1.76
CA ASN A 379 -3.44 28.78 -1.47
C ASN A 379 -2.67 27.46 -1.69
N LEU A 380 -1.94 27.35 -2.80
CA LEU A 380 -1.19 26.14 -3.17
C LEU A 380 0.11 25.95 -2.39
N VAL A 381 0.72 27.04 -1.93
CA VAL A 381 2.00 27.01 -1.21
C VAL A 381 1.83 27.74 0.12
N GLY A 382 2.19 27.04 1.18
CA GLY A 382 2.19 27.53 2.55
C GLY A 382 3.45 27.13 3.29
N ILE A 383 3.41 27.28 4.60
CA ILE A 383 4.51 27.02 5.51
C ILE A 383 4.03 26.31 6.79
N ASN A 384 4.91 25.51 7.38
CA ASN A 384 4.77 25.10 8.76
C ASN A 384 5.29 26.23 9.65
N LEU A 385 4.45 26.77 10.53
CA LEU A 385 4.88 27.70 11.59
C LEU A 385 5.01 26.91 12.89
N ALA A 386 6.19 26.31 13.06
CA ALA A 386 6.51 25.43 14.18
C ALA A 386 6.92 26.21 15.44
N GLY A 387 6.95 25.50 16.56
CA GLY A 387 7.40 25.98 17.86
C GLY A 387 6.52 25.46 18.99
N ALA A 388 5.20 25.40 18.78
CA ALA A 388 4.25 25.02 19.84
C ALA A 388 4.31 23.52 20.16
N GLU A 389 4.97 22.74 19.32
CA GLU A 389 5.24 21.32 19.45
C GLU A 389 6.65 20.97 19.97
N PHE A 390 7.55 21.95 20.10
CA PHE A 390 8.93 21.76 20.53
C PHE A 390 9.06 21.15 21.93
N GLY A 391 10.28 20.74 22.30
CA GLY A 391 10.57 20.10 23.59
C GLY A 391 10.28 18.60 23.57
N ALA A 392 10.73 17.90 22.53
CA ALA A 392 10.62 16.43 22.42
C ALA A 392 11.54 15.68 23.40
N ASP A 393 12.53 16.38 23.96
CA ASP A 393 13.56 15.92 24.90
C ASP A 393 13.22 16.20 26.37
N VAL A 394 12.03 16.76 26.65
CA VAL A 394 11.60 17.09 28.02
C VAL A 394 10.38 16.27 28.45
N ALA A 395 10.18 16.17 29.76
CA ALA A 395 8.93 15.66 30.30
C ALA A 395 7.77 16.58 29.90
N LEU A 396 6.77 16.01 29.21
CA LEU A 396 5.53 16.70 28.87
C LEU A 396 4.72 17.02 30.14
N PRO A 397 4.01 18.16 30.19
CA PRO A 397 3.71 19.07 29.08
C PRO A 397 4.80 20.11 28.76
N GLY A 398 5.86 20.22 29.57
CA GLY A 398 6.87 21.28 29.46
C GLY A 398 6.34 22.68 29.83
N THR A 399 7.22 23.68 29.84
CA THR A 399 6.92 25.08 30.21
C THR A 399 6.99 26.00 28.98
N TYR A 400 5.94 26.79 28.78
CA TYR A 400 5.88 27.81 27.73
C TYR A 400 7.00 28.86 27.91
N LEU A 401 7.59 29.33 26.81
CA LEU A 401 8.77 30.22 26.77
C LEU A 401 10.04 29.64 27.39
N LYS A 402 10.07 28.34 27.69
CA LYS A 402 11.30 27.62 28.03
C LYS A 402 11.55 26.44 27.09
N GLN A 403 10.55 25.58 26.92
CA GLN A 403 10.67 24.37 26.09
C GLN A 403 9.90 24.45 24.78
N TYR A 404 8.92 25.35 24.69
CA TYR A 404 8.14 25.59 23.47
C TYR A 404 7.64 27.02 23.43
N ILE A 405 7.24 27.47 22.24
CA ILE A 405 6.77 28.83 21.97
C ILE A 405 5.73 28.80 20.85
N TYR A 406 4.77 29.71 20.86
CA TYR A 406 3.86 29.89 19.72
C TYR A 406 4.42 30.97 18.79
N PRO A 407 4.27 30.84 17.46
CA PRO A 407 4.58 31.91 16.52
C PRO A 407 3.85 33.20 16.90
N GLY A 408 4.58 34.32 16.88
CA GLY A 408 4.06 35.64 17.24
C GLY A 408 3.47 36.36 16.04
N GLU A 409 2.82 37.50 16.29
CA GLU A 409 2.17 38.30 15.21
C GLU A 409 3.14 38.65 14.06
N ALA A 410 4.39 38.98 14.39
CA ALA A 410 5.40 39.35 13.40
C ALA A 410 5.71 38.20 12.43
N ASP A 411 5.54 36.94 12.83
CA ASP A 411 5.72 35.78 11.96
C ASP A 411 4.59 35.72 10.92
N PHE A 412 3.33 35.87 11.34
CA PHE A 412 2.19 35.91 10.43
C PHE A 412 2.26 37.09 9.46
N LYS A 413 2.58 38.30 9.95
CA LYS A 413 2.78 39.48 9.09
C LYS A 413 3.83 39.20 8.01
N ARG A 414 5.00 38.71 8.44
CA ARG A 414 6.15 38.45 7.57
C ARG A 414 5.83 37.49 6.43
N TYR A 415 5.07 36.44 6.68
CA TYR A 415 4.74 35.45 5.65
C TYR A 415 3.51 35.80 4.82
N ALA A 416 2.54 36.53 5.39
CA ALA A 416 1.45 37.11 4.62
C ALA A 416 1.95 38.12 3.57
N GLU A 417 2.91 38.98 3.94
CA GLU A 417 3.58 39.93 3.02
C GLU A 417 4.36 39.22 1.90
N ARG A 418 4.67 37.93 2.07
CA ARG A 418 5.31 37.08 1.06
C ARG A 418 4.31 36.22 0.29
N ASN A 419 3.00 36.46 0.46
CA ASN A 419 1.91 35.71 -0.16
C ASN A 419 1.89 34.20 0.21
N LEU A 420 2.49 33.83 1.34
CA LEU A 420 2.46 32.47 1.90
C LEU A 420 1.32 32.37 2.93
N LYS A 421 0.07 32.41 2.44
CA LYS A 421 -1.15 32.54 3.27
C LYS A 421 -1.74 31.24 3.82
N LEU A 422 -1.15 30.08 3.50
CA LEU A 422 -1.50 28.80 4.12
C LEU A 422 -0.48 28.46 5.21
N VAL A 423 -0.96 28.18 6.42
CA VAL A 423 -0.16 27.85 7.59
C VAL A 423 -0.57 26.48 8.09
N ARG A 424 0.41 25.60 8.34
CA ARG A 424 0.26 24.43 9.19
C ARG A 424 0.88 24.76 10.55
N LEU A 425 0.10 24.63 11.62
CA LEU A 425 0.49 24.97 12.98
C LEU A 425 0.56 23.69 13.82
N PRO A 426 1.76 23.12 14.00
CA PRO A 426 1.97 22.00 14.90
C PRO A 426 1.68 22.36 16.36
N PHE A 427 0.99 21.50 17.11
CA PHE A 427 0.79 21.59 18.56
C PHE A 427 0.81 20.20 19.20
N ARG A 428 0.99 20.09 20.53
CA ARG A 428 0.99 18.80 21.25
C ARG A 428 -0.36 18.50 21.91
N TRP A 429 -0.82 17.26 21.76
CA TRP A 429 -1.98 16.73 22.48
C TRP A 429 -1.82 16.86 24.00
N GLU A 430 -0.68 16.45 24.54
CA GLU A 430 -0.38 16.46 25.97
C GLU A 430 -0.46 17.86 26.61
N ARG A 431 -0.27 18.91 25.80
CA ARG A 431 -0.40 20.31 26.24
C ARG A 431 -1.84 20.78 26.18
N ILE A 432 -2.53 20.56 25.05
CA ILE A 432 -3.89 21.05 24.86
C ILE A 432 -4.91 20.26 25.68
N GLN A 433 -4.67 18.97 25.95
CA GLN A 433 -5.49 18.14 26.83
C GLN A 433 -4.58 17.26 27.71
N PRO A 434 -4.16 17.73 28.89
CA PRO A 434 -3.21 17.01 29.76
C PRO A 434 -3.76 15.73 30.39
N ARG A 435 -5.08 15.54 30.39
CA ARG A 435 -5.75 14.33 30.88
C ARG A 435 -6.77 13.86 29.85
N LEU A 436 -6.68 12.60 29.42
CA LEU A 436 -7.65 12.00 28.50
C LEU A 436 -9.09 12.20 28.98
N ASN A 437 -9.97 12.56 28.05
CA ASN A 437 -11.39 12.86 28.30
C ASN A 437 -11.64 13.99 29.32
N GLY A 438 -10.60 14.71 29.74
CA GLY A 438 -10.69 15.91 30.56
C GLY A 438 -10.93 17.15 29.71
N GLU A 439 -11.10 18.28 30.39
CA GLU A 439 -11.17 19.57 29.73
C GLU A 439 -9.86 19.92 29.01
N LEU A 440 -9.99 20.75 27.97
CA LEU A 440 -8.81 21.34 27.34
C LEU A 440 -8.11 22.27 28.34
N ASN A 441 -6.79 22.30 28.31
CA ASN A 441 -6.01 23.21 29.13
C ASN A 441 -6.32 24.66 28.71
N ARG A 442 -6.87 25.45 29.64
CA ARG A 442 -7.32 26.83 29.37
C ARG A 442 -6.19 27.74 28.88
N ALA A 443 -5.01 27.64 29.48
CA ALA A 443 -3.88 28.49 29.09
C ALA A 443 -3.38 28.12 27.69
N GLU A 444 -3.29 26.83 27.38
CA GLU A 444 -2.85 26.36 26.07
C GLU A 444 -3.85 26.66 24.97
N LEU A 445 -5.14 26.45 25.24
CA LEU A 445 -6.21 26.86 24.33
C LEU A 445 -6.18 28.38 24.08
N GLY A 446 -5.95 29.18 25.12
CA GLY A 446 -5.79 30.63 24.99
C GLY A 446 -4.64 31.03 24.04
N ARG A 447 -3.49 30.32 24.10
CA ARG A 447 -2.37 30.54 23.17
C ARG A 447 -2.73 30.18 21.74
N LEU A 448 -3.33 29.01 21.53
CA LEU A 448 -3.78 28.57 20.22
C LEU A 448 -4.77 29.57 19.60
N LEU A 449 -5.75 30.05 20.38
CA LEU A 449 -6.71 31.06 19.93
C LEU A 449 -6.05 32.41 19.64
N ALA A 450 -5.06 32.84 20.42
CA ALA A 450 -4.28 34.06 20.13
C ALA A 450 -3.51 33.94 18.81
N THR A 451 -2.88 32.78 18.56
CA THR A 451 -2.19 32.48 17.30
C THR A 451 -3.14 32.47 16.10
N LEU A 452 -4.34 31.89 16.25
CA LEU A 452 -5.39 31.96 15.22
C LEU A 452 -5.84 33.41 14.95
N ASN A 453 -5.89 34.27 15.98
CA ASN A 453 -6.20 35.69 15.80
C ASN A 453 -5.12 36.45 15.02
N HIS A 454 -3.84 36.11 15.19
CA HIS A 454 -2.78 36.64 14.34
C HIS A 454 -2.99 36.24 12.88
N ALA A 455 -3.27 34.96 12.61
CA ALA A 455 -3.58 34.50 11.25
C ALA A 455 -4.78 35.23 10.64
N ARG A 456 -5.87 35.42 11.41
CA ARG A 456 -7.05 36.17 10.99
C ARG A 456 -6.72 37.61 10.59
N LYS A 457 -5.87 38.30 11.35
CA LYS A 457 -5.47 39.69 11.08
C LYS A 457 -4.79 39.85 9.71
N TYR A 458 -4.10 38.83 9.25
CA TYR A 458 -3.36 38.84 7.99
C TYR A 458 -3.98 37.97 6.89
N ASP A 459 -5.26 37.59 7.04
CA ASP A 459 -6.01 36.79 6.07
C ASP A 459 -5.27 35.49 5.70
N MET A 460 -4.79 34.79 6.74
CA MET A 460 -4.12 33.51 6.61
C MET A 460 -5.04 32.36 7.07
N GLN A 461 -4.90 31.25 6.37
CA GLN A 461 -5.59 29.98 6.61
C GLN A 461 -4.71 29.06 7.45
N VAL A 462 -5.24 28.51 8.54
CA VAL A 462 -4.49 27.67 9.49
C VAL A 462 -5.05 26.26 9.53
N ILE A 463 -4.17 25.29 9.27
CA ILE A 463 -4.36 23.89 9.58
C ILE A 463 -3.80 23.65 10.98
N LEU A 464 -4.63 23.21 11.91
CA LEU A 464 -4.20 22.79 13.25
C LEU A 464 -3.67 21.37 13.17
N ASP A 465 -2.37 21.17 13.39
CA ASP A 465 -1.73 19.85 13.31
C ASP A 465 -1.41 19.29 14.70
N MET A 466 -2.10 18.21 15.09
CA MET A 466 -1.77 17.49 16.33
C MET A 466 -0.49 16.66 16.13
N HIS A 467 0.63 17.20 16.58
CA HIS A 467 1.96 16.74 16.22
C HIS A 467 2.46 15.58 17.10
N ASN A 468 1.80 14.42 17.02
CA ASN A 468 1.83 13.40 18.07
C ASN A 468 2.21 11.97 17.64
N TYR A 469 2.49 11.70 16.36
CA TYR A 469 3.06 10.43 15.93
C TYR A 469 2.27 9.18 16.37
N TYR A 470 0.94 9.27 16.35
CA TYR A 470 -0.01 8.24 16.80
C TYR A 470 0.07 7.89 18.30
N ARG A 471 0.62 8.80 19.12
CA ARG A 471 0.88 8.55 20.55
C ARG A 471 0.44 9.71 21.45
N TYR A 472 0.11 9.37 22.68
CA TYR A 472 -0.17 10.30 23.78
C TYR A 472 0.66 9.87 25.00
N TYR A 473 1.53 10.74 25.50
CA TYR A 473 2.56 10.41 26.50
C TYR A 473 3.33 9.12 26.16
N GLY A 474 3.70 8.98 24.88
CA GLY A 474 4.42 7.81 24.35
C GLY A 474 3.57 6.54 24.15
N LYS A 475 2.32 6.52 24.61
CA LYS A 475 1.41 5.37 24.49
C LYS A 475 0.63 5.43 23.19
N MET A 476 0.55 4.30 22.48
CA MET A 476 -0.15 4.23 21.18
C MET A 476 -1.66 4.37 21.36
N ILE A 477 -2.29 5.12 20.44
CA ILE A 477 -3.75 5.17 20.32
C ILE A 477 -4.29 3.76 19.99
N GLY A 478 -5.41 3.38 20.59
CA GLY A 478 -5.98 2.04 20.50
C GLY A 478 -5.28 1.00 21.40
N SER A 479 -4.46 1.44 22.35
CA SER A 479 -4.05 0.64 23.51
C SER A 479 -5.08 0.76 24.64
N ASN A 480 -4.92 -0.05 25.69
CA ASN A 480 -5.76 0.07 26.89
C ASN A 480 -5.56 1.42 27.60
N GLU A 481 -4.36 2.00 27.49
CA GLU A 481 -4.01 3.28 28.15
C GLU A 481 -4.52 4.49 27.36
N VAL A 482 -4.61 4.38 26.03
CA VAL A 482 -5.09 5.45 25.14
C VAL A 482 -6.15 4.88 24.20
N PRO A 483 -7.42 4.79 24.64
CA PRO A 483 -8.51 4.32 23.80
C PRO A 483 -8.74 5.23 22.59
N VAL A 484 -9.22 4.67 21.47
CA VAL A 484 -9.59 5.43 20.27
C VAL A 484 -10.63 6.51 20.59
N SER A 485 -11.55 6.24 21.51
CA SER A 485 -12.57 7.20 21.95
C SER A 485 -11.97 8.46 22.58
N ALA A 486 -10.84 8.35 23.29
CA ALA A 486 -10.20 9.51 23.91
C ALA A 486 -9.57 10.44 22.87
N PHE A 487 -8.98 9.88 21.81
CA PHE A 487 -8.51 10.66 20.67
C PHE A 487 -9.67 11.37 19.95
N ALA A 488 -10.78 10.67 19.73
CA ALA A 488 -11.98 11.25 19.12
C ALA A 488 -12.65 12.33 20.00
N ASP A 489 -12.67 12.16 21.31
CA ASP A 489 -13.17 13.16 22.28
C ASP A 489 -12.31 14.43 22.25
N THR A 490 -10.98 14.28 22.28
CA THR A 490 -10.05 15.42 22.19
C THR A 490 -10.33 16.27 20.96
N TRP A 491 -10.45 15.63 19.80
CA TRP A 491 -10.72 16.34 18.55
C TRP A 491 -12.09 17.00 18.52
N LYS A 492 -13.12 16.37 19.11
CA LYS A 492 -14.44 17.00 19.27
C LYS A 492 -14.35 18.28 20.08
N ARG A 493 -13.65 18.24 21.22
CA ARG A 493 -13.48 19.39 22.10
C ARG A 493 -12.72 20.52 21.43
N ILE A 494 -11.63 20.20 20.71
CA ILE A 494 -10.88 21.21 19.95
C ILE A 494 -11.79 21.84 18.90
N ALA A 495 -12.48 21.03 18.08
CA ALA A 495 -13.37 21.53 17.04
C ALA A 495 -14.50 22.42 17.61
N GLN A 496 -15.10 22.06 18.76
CA GLN A 496 -16.10 22.89 19.43
C GLN A 496 -15.59 24.29 19.79
N GLN A 497 -14.30 24.45 20.10
CA GLN A 497 -13.73 25.74 20.46
C GLN A 497 -13.36 26.60 19.25
N VAL A 498 -13.05 25.99 18.10
CA VAL A 498 -12.42 26.68 16.96
C VAL A 498 -13.24 26.65 15.67
N ALA A 499 -14.34 25.89 15.61
CA ALA A 499 -15.18 25.75 14.41
C ALA A 499 -15.88 27.04 13.97
N ASN A 500 -15.88 28.12 14.78
CA ASN A 500 -16.38 29.42 14.34
C ASN A 500 -15.25 30.42 14.04
N HIS A 501 -14.00 30.03 14.26
CA HIS A 501 -12.86 30.91 14.02
C HIS A 501 -12.58 31.01 12.50
N PRO A 502 -12.51 32.22 11.92
CA PRO A 502 -12.42 32.40 10.47
C PRO A 502 -11.07 31.97 9.87
N ALA A 503 -9.99 32.02 10.66
CA ALA A 503 -8.68 31.56 10.20
C ALA A 503 -8.55 30.02 10.15
N VAL A 504 -9.44 29.24 10.76
CA VAL A 504 -9.30 27.78 10.78
C VAL A 504 -9.70 27.22 9.42
N TYR A 505 -8.72 26.66 8.72
CA TYR A 505 -8.88 26.01 7.42
C TYR A 505 -9.17 24.51 7.57
N GLY A 506 -8.57 23.86 8.55
CA GLY A 506 -8.78 22.44 8.79
C GLY A 506 -8.07 21.87 10.01
N TYR A 507 -8.32 20.58 10.21
CA TYR A 507 -7.85 19.78 11.35
C TYR A 507 -6.92 18.67 10.84
N GLY A 508 -5.60 18.86 10.99
CA GLY A 508 -4.58 17.84 10.80
C GLY A 508 -4.62 16.86 11.96
N LEU A 509 -5.27 15.71 11.75
CA LEU A 509 -5.65 14.82 12.85
C LEU A 509 -4.46 14.32 13.68
N MET A 510 -3.34 14.07 13.02
CA MET A 510 -2.17 13.45 13.63
C MET A 510 -0.97 13.61 12.69
N ASN A 511 0.12 14.19 13.18
CA ASN A 511 1.37 14.19 12.45
C ASN A 511 1.97 12.78 12.38
N GLU A 512 2.41 12.39 11.20
CA GLU A 512 3.24 11.20 10.94
C GLU A 512 2.90 9.94 11.78
N PRO A 513 1.67 9.39 11.67
CA PRO A 513 1.37 8.09 12.22
C PRO A 513 2.42 7.05 11.81
N HIS A 514 2.86 6.27 12.79
CA HIS A 514 4.01 5.41 12.55
C HIS A 514 4.08 4.20 13.46
N THR A 515 4.54 3.07 12.90
CA THR A 515 4.59 1.78 13.58
C THR A 515 3.23 1.45 14.22
N THR A 516 2.13 1.79 13.54
CA THR A 516 0.78 1.75 14.12
C THR A 516 0.21 0.33 14.17
N ASN A 517 0.92 -0.63 13.55
CA ASN A 517 0.48 -2.02 13.37
C ASN A 517 -0.88 -2.11 12.65
N GLY A 518 -1.14 -1.18 11.73
CA GLY A 518 -2.37 -1.11 10.94
C GLY A 518 -3.61 -0.64 11.71
N LYS A 519 -3.44 -0.08 12.91
CA LYS A 519 -4.54 0.39 13.77
C LYS A 519 -4.94 1.85 13.52
N TRP A 520 -4.09 2.64 12.89
CA TRP A 520 -4.37 4.06 12.60
C TRP A 520 -5.70 4.31 11.87
N PRO A 521 -6.12 3.53 10.85
CA PRO A 521 -7.37 3.79 10.15
C PRO A 521 -8.62 3.87 11.03
N VAL A 522 -8.67 3.08 12.11
CA VAL A 522 -9.80 3.09 13.05
C VAL A 522 -9.81 4.39 13.85
N ALA A 523 -8.64 4.85 14.31
CA ALA A 523 -8.51 6.10 15.06
C ALA A 523 -8.81 7.33 14.19
N ALA A 524 -8.28 7.37 12.97
CA ALA A 524 -8.53 8.44 12.01
C ALA A 524 -10.03 8.59 11.70
N LEU A 525 -10.71 7.47 11.40
CA LEU A 525 -12.14 7.44 11.14
C LEU A 525 -12.96 7.95 12.34
N ALA A 526 -12.62 7.49 13.55
CA ALA A 526 -13.33 7.89 14.76
C ALA A 526 -13.20 9.39 15.04
N ALA A 527 -11.99 9.94 14.96
CA ALA A 527 -11.77 11.37 15.15
C ALA A 527 -12.44 12.22 14.06
N ALA A 528 -12.35 11.81 12.79
CA ALA A 528 -13.00 12.51 11.68
C ALA A 528 -14.53 12.56 11.86
N LYS A 529 -15.17 11.43 12.20
CA LYS A 529 -16.61 11.39 12.49
C LYS A 529 -16.97 12.26 13.71
N SER A 530 -16.12 12.26 14.73
CA SER A 530 -16.32 13.07 15.94
C SER A 530 -16.30 14.57 15.64
N ILE A 531 -15.32 15.04 14.85
CA ILE A 531 -15.29 16.43 14.35
C ILE A 531 -16.53 16.73 13.52
N ARG A 532 -16.94 15.83 12.62
CA ARG A 532 -18.13 16.04 11.78
C ARG A 532 -19.45 16.12 12.54
N SER A 533 -19.49 15.69 13.80
CA SER A 533 -20.64 15.92 14.68
C SER A 533 -20.78 17.36 15.17
N VAL A 534 -19.75 18.19 15.02
CA VAL A 534 -19.72 19.59 15.50
C VAL A 534 -19.34 20.60 14.41
N ASP A 535 -18.62 20.16 13.36
CA ASP A 535 -18.17 20.99 12.25
C ASP A 535 -18.31 20.23 10.93
N SER A 536 -19.25 20.67 10.10
CA SER A 536 -19.56 20.08 8.79
C SER A 536 -18.80 20.71 7.63
N GLN A 537 -18.01 21.78 7.86
CA GLN A 537 -17.48 22.62 6.78
C GLN A 537 -15.98 22.47 6.60
N ARG A 538 -15.19 22.63 7.68
CA ARG A 538 -13.72 22.73 7.58
C ARG A 538 -13.08 21.40 7.19
N TRP A 539 -11.90 21.45 6.57
CA TRP A 539 -11.19 20.23 6.17
C TRP A 539 -10.86 19.36 7.38
N VAL A 540 -11.08 18.05 7.26
CA VAL A 540 -10.45 17.07 8.15
C VAL A 540 -9.34 16.41 7.35
N ILE A 541 -8.11 16.54 7.85
CA ILE A 541 -6.89 16.23 7.12
C ILE A 541 -6.27 14.97 7.74
N ILE A 542 -6.12 13.94 6.91
CA ILE A 542 -5.80 12.57 7.30
C ILE A 542 -4.38 12.22 6.86
N ALA A 543 -3.42 12.20 7.79
CA ALA A 543 -2.09 11.65 7.54
C ALA A 543 -2.11 10.12 7.38
N GLY A 544 -1.03 9.56 6.85
CA GLY A 544 -0.82 8.12 6.65
C GLY A 544 0.13 7.48 7.66
N ASP A 545 0.06 6.15 7.78
CA ASP A 545 1.11 5.36 8.43
C ASP A 545 2.41 5.47 7.62
N ARG A 546 3.51 5.03 8.25
CA ARG A 546 4.88 5.16 7.79
C ARG A 546 5.28 6.63 7.57
N TRP A 547 5.16 7.43 8.62
CA TRP A 547 5.59 8.83 8.65
C TRP A 547 4.92 9.63 7.52
N SER A 548 3.67 9.28 7.22
CA SER A 548 2.92 9.86 6.11
C SER A 548 3.61 9.85 4.74
N SER A 549 4.56 8.94 4.49
CA SER A 549 5.46 9.04 3.32
C SER A 549 4.70 8.99 1.98
N ALA A 550 4.85 10.05 1.17
CA ALA A 550 4.20 10.16 -0.15
C ALA A 550 4.60 9.02 -1.10
N PHE A 551 5.90 8.70 -1.19
CA PHE A 551 6.40 7.67 -2.09
C PHE A 551 5.87 6.27 -1.73
N HIS A 552 5.76 5.97 -0.43
CA HIS A 552 5.33 4.67 0.05
C HIS A 552 3.82 4.57 0.26
N TRP A 553 3.07 5.65 -0.01
CA TRP A 553 1.67 5.77 0.36
C TRP A 553 0.80 4.57 -0.04
N PRO A 554 0.82 4.08 -1.29
CA PRO A 554 -0.07 3.00 -1.71
C PRO A 554 0.11 1.70 -0.91
N SER A 555 1.32 1.46 -0.40
CA SER A 555 1.70 0.23 0.32
C SER A 555 1.19 0.18 1.76
N TYR A 556 0.98 1.34 2.40
CA TYR A 556 0.63 1.42 3.83
C TYR A 556 -0.79 1.94 4.06
N ASN A 557 -1.27 2.82 3.19
CA ASN A 557 -2.37 3.73 3.54
C ASN A 557 -3.71 3.40 2.88
N THR A 558 -3.76 2.43 1.97
CA THR A 558 -5.01 2.04 1.28
C THR A 558 -6.12 1.58 2.25
N LYS A 559 -5.78 1.12 3.46
CA LYS A 559 -6.77 0.78 4.50
C LYS A 559 -7.53 2.00 5.04
N LEU A 560 -6.96 3.22 4.97
CA LEU A 560 -7.64 4.44 5.43
C LEU A 560 -8.97 4.68 4.71
N VAL A 561 -9.08 4.19 3.47
CA VAL A 561 -10.25 4.42 2.60
C VAL A 561 -11.12 3.18 2.46
N SER A 562 -10.95 2.19 3.33
CA SER A 562 -11.78 0.97 3.29
C SER A 562 -13.23 1.27 3.67
N ASP A 563 -13.44 2.13 4.68
CA ASP A 563 -14.77 2.64 5.02
C ASP A 563 -15.22 3.65 3.93
N PRO A 564 -16.39 3.48 3.30
CA PRO A 564 -16.93 4.44 2.32
C PRO A 564 -17.03 5.88 2.83
N TRP A 565 -17.24 6.07 4.14
CA TRP A 565 -17.30 7.39 4.76
C TRP A 565 -16.00 8.18 4.54
N MET A 566 -14.85 7.49 4.49
CA MET A 566 -13.53 8.12 4.24
C MET A 566 -13.30 8.51 2.77
N ARG A 567 -14.25 8.22 1.88
CA ARG A 567 -14.20 8.56 0.46
C ARG A 567 -15.35 9.46 0.01
N ASP A 568 -16.30 9.75 0.90
CA ASP A 568 -17.42 10.61 0.56
C ASP A 568 -16.96 12.07 0.47
N ALA A 569 -17.10 12.65 -0.73
CA ALA A 569 -16.74 14.03 -1.01
C ALA A 569 -17.49 15.05 -0.13
N LYS A 570 -18.67 14.69 0.41
CA LYS A 570 -19.46 15.52 1.34
C LYS A 570 -18.83 15.65 2.72
N ASN A 571 -17.90 14.75 3.09
CA ASN A 571 -17.23 14.79 4.38
C ASN A 571 -16.03 15.75 4.40
N ASN A 572 -15.73 16.48 3.31
CA ASN A 572 -14.64 17.46 3.22
C ASN A 572 -13.32 16.92 3.81
N LEU A 573 -12.88 15.78 3.28
CA LEU A 573 -11.65 15.11 3.69
C LEU A 573 -10.51 15.44 2.73
N MET A 574 -9.30 15.53 3.28
CA MET A 574 -8.05 15.70 2.54
C MET A 574 -7.05 14.69 3.10
N PHE A 575 -6.33 13.98 2.25
CA PHE A 575 -5.26 13.08 2.70
C PHE A 575 -3.95 13.84 2.64
N GLU A 576 -3.11 13.67 3.66
CA GLU A 576 -1.87 14.42 3.84
C GLU A 576 -0.68 13.49 3.75
N ALA A 577 0.30 13.77 2.89
CA ALA A 577 1.54 13.03 2.80
C ALA A 577 2.77 13.94 3.01
N HIS A 578 3.88 13.36 3.44
CA HIS A 578 5.15 14.05 3.68
C HIS A 578 6.22 13.56 2.70
N LEU A 579 7.15 14.47 2.34
CA LEU A 579 8.12 14.22 1.30
C LEU A 579 9.42 15.01 1.52
N TYR A 580 10.50 14.29 1.79
CA TYR A 580 11.88 14.80 1.74
C TYR A 580 12.67 14.12 0.61
N PHE A 581 13.86 14.63 0.28
CA PHE A 581 14.65 14.19 -0.88
C PHE A 581 15.84 13.30 -0.54
N ASP A 582 16.30 13.35 0.71
CA ASP A 582 17.41 12.53 1.20
C ASP A 582 17.13 11.03 1.04
N LYS A 583 18.21 10.26 0.95
CA LYS A 583 18.18 8.83 0.58
C LYS A 583 17.21 7.99 1.43
N ASP A 584 17.05 8.33 2.71
CA ASP A 584 16.21 7.62 3.67
C ASP A 584 14.84 8.25 3.92
N TYR A 585 14.48 9.30 3.17
CA TYR A 585 13.19 10.00 3.20
C TYR A 585 12.91 10.76 4.51
N SER A 586 13.91 10.95 5.36
CA SER A 586 13.75 11.44 6.73
C SER A 586 13.70 12.96 6.86
N GLY A 587 14.30 13.68 5.91
CA GLY A 587 14.48 15.12 6.02
C GLY A 587 15.66 15.54 6.91
N TYR A 588 16.54 14.61 7.31
CA TYR A 588 17.75 14.93 8.06
C TYR A 588 18.87 15.50 7.18
N TYR A 589 18.94 15.11 5.91
CA TYR A 589 19.97 15.58 4.96
C TYR A 589 21.41 15.44 5.51
N THR A 590 21.72 14.28 6.11
CA THR A 590 23.02 14.04 6.79
C THR A 590 24.22 14.11 5.84
N ASN A 591 24.04 13.76 4.56
CA ASN A 591 25.06 13.92 3.54
C ASN A 591 24.99 15.31 2.89
N ARG A 592 25.82 16.24 3.35
CA ARG A 592 25.86 17.62 2.83
C ARG A 592 26.32 17.74 1.38
N ASN A 593 26.99 16.70 0.85
CA ASN A 593 27.54 16.67 -0.50
C ASN A 593 26.61 15.92 -1.49
N GLU A 594 25.45 15.47 -1.03
CA GLU A 594 24.50 14.77 -1.90
C GLU A 594 23.95 15.71 -2.99
N VAL A 595 24.03 15.24 -4.24
CA VAL A 595 23.43 15.91 -5.39
C VAL A 595 22.14 15.18 -5.73
N TYR A 596 21.03 15.91 -5.66
CA TYR A 596 19.71 15.36 -5.88
C TYR A 596 19.32 15.45 -7.36
N ASP A 597 18.68 14.38 -7.87
CA ASP A 597 17.99 14.42 -9.16
C ASP A 597 16.92 15.54 -9.11
N PRO A 598 16.87 16.46 -10.07
CA PRO A 598 15.93 17.59 -10.04
C PRO A 598 14.46 17.15 -10.11
N MET A 599 14.16 15.92 -10.50
CA MET A 599 12.82 15.34 -10.52
C MET A 599 12.52 14.44 -9.31
N ILE A 600 13.44 14.30 -8.35
CA ILE A 600 13.25 13.38 -7.20
C ILE A 600 11.98 13.70 -6.41
N GLY A 601 11.65 14.98 -6.26
CA GLY A 601 10.40 15.41 -5.62
C GLY A 601 9.17 14.91 -6.36
N VAL A 602 9.13 15.08 -7.68
CA VAL A 602 8.03 14.59 -8.53
C VAL A 602 7.93 13.05 -8.48
N VAL A 603 9.07 12.37 -8.57
CA VAL A 603 9.14 10.89 -8.47
C VAL A 603 8.56 10.41 -7.13
N ARG A 604 8.87 11.10 -6.03
CA ARG A 604 8.38 10.74 -4.69
C ARG A 604 6.92 11.14 -4.44
N ALA A 605 6.42 12.18 -5.09
CA ALA A 605 5.03 12.61 -4.96
C ALA A 605 4.07 11.75 -5.80
N LYS A 606 4.51 11.29 -6.98
CA LYS A 606 3.65 10.63 -7.97
C LYS A 606 2.85 9.42 -7.45
N PRO A 607 3.40 8.49 -6.64
CA PRO A 607 2.61 7.38 -6.10
C PRO A 607 1.42 7.83 -5.24
N PHE A 608 1.58 8.93 -4.49
CA PHE A 608 0.51 9.53 -3.70
C PHE A 608 -0.54 10.19 -4.60
N VAL A 609 -0.12 10.99 -5.59
CA VAL A 609 -1.04 11.63 -6.55
C VAL A 609 -1.84 10.60 -7.35
N GLU A 610 -1.21 9.53 -7.83
CA GLU A 610 -1.89 8.46 -8.55
C GLU A 610 -2.88 7.70 -7.65
N TRP A 611 -2.53 7.49 -6.38
CA TRP A 611 -3.44 6.88 -5.40
C TRP A 611 -4.67 7.77 -5.17
N LEU A 612 -4.46 9.06 -4.97
CA LEU A 612 -5.54 10.04 -4.80
C LEU A 612 -6.48 10.04 -6.00
N SER A 613 -5.95 10.11 -7.23
CA SER A 613 -6.76 10.04 -8.46
C SER A 613 -7.51 8.71 -8.60
N LYS A 614 -6.85 7.58 -8.29
CA LYS A 614 -7.47 6.25 -8.37
C LYS A 614 -8.68 6.13 -7.46
N TYR A 615 -8.63 6.70 -6.26
CA TYR A 615 -9.70 6.63 -5.28
C TYR A 615 -10.64 7.83 -5.32
N ARG A 616 -10.41 8.80 -6.23
CA ARG A 616 -11.11 10.09 -6.30
C ARG A 616 -11.09 10.77 -4.94
N LEU A 617 -9.89 11.17 -4.50
CA LEU A 617 -9.66 11.79 -3.19
C LEU A 617 -8.75 13.01 -3.33
N ARG A 618 -8.91 13.96 -2.41
CA ARG A 618 -8.16 15.22 -2.36
C ARG A 618 -6.88 15.07 -1.54
N GLY A 619 -5.82 15.74 -1.96
CA GLY A 619 -4.47 15.60 -1.39
C GLY A 619 -3.91 16.89 -0.80
N PHE A 620 -2.90 16.71 0.06
CA PHE A 620 -2.08 17.75 0.65
C PHE A 620 -0.67 17.21 0.89
N ILE A 621 0.36 18.01 0.63
CA ILE A 621 1.73 17.70 1.06
C ILE A 621 2.04 18.53 2.32
N GLY A 622 1.87 17.91 3.49
CA GLY A 622 2.00 18.59 4.80
C GLY A 622 3.43 19.03 5.12
N GLU A 623 4.41 18.30 4.61
CA GLU A 623 5.81 18.64 4.78
C GLU A 623 6.62 18.31 3.53
N HIS A 624 7.43 19.29 3.14
CA HIS A 624 8.61 19.14 2.29
C HIS A 624 9.63 20.20 2.67
N GLY A 625 10.91 19.90 2.51
CA GLY A 625 11.99 20.79 2.90
C GLY A 625 13.22 20.59 2.05
N ALA A 626 14.08 21.60 2.00
CA ALA A 626 15.37 21.53 1.31
C ALA A 626 16.40 22.33 2.11
N PRO A 627 17.60 21.78 2.36
CA PRO A 627 18.63 22.50 3.11
C PRO A 627 19.19 23.68 2.32
N ASP A 628 19.49 24.78 3.03
CA ASP A 628 20.02 26.02 2.46
C ASP A 628 21.36 25.87 1.72
N PHE A 629 22.10 24.79 2.00
CA PHE A 629 23.39 24.51 1.39
C PHE A 629 23.32 23.68 0.10
N SER A 630 22.15 23.17 -0.31
CA SER A 630 22.04 22.27 -1.48
C SER A 630 21.22 22.91 -2.63
N PRO A 631 21.89 23.49 -3.64
CA PRO A 631 21.22 24.00 -4.83
C PRO A 631 20.39 22.95 -5.58
N SER A 632 20.86 21.70 -5.63
CA SER A 632 20.14 20.60 -6.29
C SER A 632 18.82 20.25 -5.59
N ALA A 633 18.79 20.30 -4.25
CA ALA A 633 17.56 20.12 -3.48
C ALA A 633 16.57 21.28 -3.74
N VAL A 634 17.04 22.52 -3.81
CA VAL A 634 16.20 23.69 -4.13
C VAL A 634 15.61 23.58 -5.54
N ALA A 635 16.38 23.11 -6.52
CA ALA A 635 15.87 22.83 -7.87
C ALA A 635 14.81 21.71 -7.87
N ALA A 636 14.99 20.67 -7.07
CA ALA A 636 14.00 19.62 -6.89
C ALA A 636 12.70 20.14 -6.25
N THR A 637 12.79 21.11 -5.31
CA THR A 637 11.61 21.82 -4.77
C THR A 637 10.85 22.60 -5.84
N ASP A 638 11.53 23.32 -6.74
CA ASP A 638 10.86 24.06 -7.83
C ASP A 638 10.04 23.12 -8.74
N ASN A 639 10.61 21.96 -9.08
CA ASN A 639 9.93 20.95 -9.90
C ASN A 639 8.80 20.25 -9.17
N LEU A 640 8.97 19.94 -7.88
CA LEU A 640 7.91 19.42 -7.02
C LEU A 640 6.71 20.37 -6.97
N LEU A 641 6.94 21.65 -6.64
CA LEU A 641 5.87 22.64 -6.51
C LEU A 641 5.15 22.89 -7.84
N ARG A 642 5.87 22.90 -8.96
CA ARG A 642 5.26 22.93 -10.30
C ARG A 642 4.31 21.74 -10.50
N TYR A 643 4.76 20.53 -10.18
CA TYR A 643 3.96 19.32 -10.32
C TYR A 643 2.73 19.32 -9.40
N LEU A 644 2.88 19.71 -8.13
CA LEU A 644 1.75 19.83 -7.21
C LEU A 644 0.74 20.87 -7.68
N GLY A 645 1.21 22.02 -8.19
CA GLY A 645 0.38 23.05 -8.78
C GLY A 645 -0.41 22.58 -10.01
N GLN A 646 0.18 21.75 -10.88
CA GLN A 646 -0.52 21.12 -12.00
C GLN A 646 -1.67 20.19 -11.57
N HIS A 647 -1.59 19.65 -10.35
CA HIS A 647 -2.60 18.77 -9.77
C HIS A 647 -3.49 19.46 -8.72
N CYS A 648 -3.35 20.77 -8.54
CA CYS A 648 -4.04 21.55 -7.51
C CYS A 648 -3.91 20.97 -6.09
N ILE A 649 -2.74 20.40 -5.77
CA ILE A 649 -2.43 19.86 -4.44
C ILE A 649 -1.71 20.94 -3.64
N PRO A 650 -2.30 21.48 -2.56
CA PRO A 650 -1.61 22.40 -1.67
C PRO A 650 -0.43 21.72 -0.95
N SER A 651 0.54 22.52 -0.51
CA SER A 651 1.66 22.04 0.27
C SER A 651 2.13 23.06 1.32
N THR A 652 2.75 22.59 2.39
CA THR A 652 3.42 23.45 3.38
C THR A 652 4.90 23.09 3.51
N TYR A 653 5.76 24.10 3.39
CA TYR A 653 7.21 23.94 3.55
C TYR A 653 7.57 23.73 5.03
N TRP A 654 8.46 22.77 5.31
CA TRP A 654 9.07 22.54 6.62
C TRP A 654 10.47 23.18 6.65
N ALA A 655 10.72 24.24 7.43
CA ALA A 655 9.76 24.94 8.29
C ALA A 655 10.09 26.44 8.44
N ALA A 656 9.19 27.14 9.12
CA ALA A 656 9.34 28.50 9.59
C ALA A 656 8.96 28.58 11.08
N GLY A 657 9.11 29.76 11.68
CA GLY A 657 8.73 30.03 13.06
C GLY A 657 9.90 30.42 13.96
N PRO A 658 9.62 30.72 15.23
CA PRO A 658 10.64 31.07 16.22
C PRO A 658 11.52 29.85 16.60
N TRP A 659 12.70 30.15 17.17
CA TRP A 659 13.58 29.20 17.85
C TRP A 659 14.27 28.11 17.00
N TRP A 660 14.29 28.26 15.68
CA TRP A 660 15.00 27.33 14.79
C TRP A 660 16.54 27.50 14.74
N ASN A 661 17.08 28.59 15.32
CA ASN A 661 18.50 28.95 15.18
C ASN A 661 18.96 28.89 13.72
N ASP A 662 20.02 28.14 13.40
CA ASP A 662 20.55 27.99 12.04
C ASP A 662 20.21 26.61 11.43
N TYR A 663 19.08 26.03 11.83
CA TYR A 663 18.57 24.80 11.23
C TYR A 663 18.53 24.93 9.69
N PRO A 664 19.19 24.04 8.92
CA PRO A 664 19.37 24.24 7.48
C PRO A 664 18.08 24.33 6.65
N LEU A 665 16.99 23.73 7.11
CA LEU A 665 15.68 23.77 6.46
C LEU A 665 14.81 24.92 6.99
N SER A 666 15.21 25.65 8.02
CA SER A 666 14.41 26.78 8.51
C SER A 666 14.39 27.92 7.49
N LEU A 667 13.24 28.57 7.31
CA LEU A 667 13.10 29.85 6.61
C LEU A 667 13.45 31.05 7.52
N ASP A 668 13.45 30.83 8.84
CA ASP A 668 13.74 31.85 9.86
C ASP A 668 15.04 31.51 10.57
N VAL A 669 16.05 32.36 10.36
CA VAL A 669 17.40 32.16 10.89
C VAL A 669 17.98 33.43 11.44
N LYS A 670 19.05 33.27 12.23
CA LYS A 670 19.78 34.41 12.78
C LYS A 670 20.48 35.17 11.66
N ASN A 671 20.68 36.47 11.90
CA ASN A 671 21.54 37.35 11.10
C ASN A 671 21.19 37.48 9.60
N GLY A 672 19.94 37.21 9.22
CA GLY A 672 19.47 37.45 7.85
C GLY A 672 20.14 36.58 6.78
N LYS A 673 20.74 35.43 7.16
CA LYS A 673 21.38 34.51 6.22
C LYS A 673 20.41 34.18 5.07
N PRO A 674 20.83 34.30 3.79
CA PRO A 674 19.96 34.07 2.65
C PRO A 674 19.28 32.70 2.69
N ARG A 675 18.00 32.68 2.28
CA ARG A 675 17.15 31.48 2.25
C ARG A 675 16.80 31.17 0.80
N PRO A 676 17.58 30.32 0.10
CA PRO A 676 17.38 30.05 -1.33
C PRO A 676 16.04 29.37 -1.65
N GLN A 677 15.35 28.85 -0.63
CA GLN A 677 14.04 28.25 -0.75
C GLN A 677 12.93 29.30 -0.92
N LEU A 678 13.08 30.50 -0.32
CA LEU A 678 12.05 31.54 -0.32
C LEU A 678 11.64 32.00 -1.73
N PRO A 679 12.57 32.35 -2.63
CA PRO A 679 12.18 32.77 -3.99
C PRO A 679 11.37 31.71 -4.74
N VAL A 680 11.72 30.43 -4.58
CA VAL A 680 11.01 29.30 -5.19
C VAL A 680 9.60 29.18 -4.61
N LEU A 681 9.46 29.26 -3.28
CA LEU A 681 8.16 29.21 -2.62
C LEU A 681 7.26 30.39 -3.05
N GLN A 682 7.78 31.61 -3.08
CA GLN A 682 7.04 32.81 -3.47
C GLN A 682 6.57 32.75 -4.94
N LYS A 683 7.45 32.28 -5.83
CA LYS A 683 7.12 32.05 -7.25
C LYS A 683 5.89 31.16 -7.41
N HIS A 684 5.83 30.04 -6.68
CA HIS A 684 4.70 29.10 -6.78
C HIS A 684 3.48 29.53 -5.96
N ALA A 685 3.65 30.30 -4.89
CA ALA A 685 2.54 30.89 -4.12
C ALA A 685 1.72 31.93 -4.92
N ALA A 686 2.34 32.54 -5.93
CA ALA A 686 1.67 33.44 -6.87
C ALA A 686 0.72 32.71 -7.85
N ASN A 687 0.80 31.38 -7.94
CA ASN A 687 -0.12 30.60 -8.78
C ASN A 687 -1.53 30.59 -8.16
N LYS A 688 -2.48 31.23 -8.84
CA LYS A 688 -3.90 31.28 -8.47
C LYS A 688 -4.82 30.50 -9.42
N ALA A 689 -4.27 29.55 -10.20
CA ALA A 689 -5.02 28.83 -11.22
C ALA A 689 -6.03 27.81 -10.67
N CYS A 690 -5.87 27.38 -9.41
CA CYS A 690 -6.70 26.35 -8.80
C CYS A 690 -7.84 26.95 -7.97
N GLY A 691 -9.09 26.61 -8.31
CA GLY A 691 -10.28 26.98 -7.53
C GLY A 691 -10.72 25.93 -6.51
N ALA A 692 -10.13 24.73 -6.54
CA ALA A 692 -10.43 23.65 -5.62
C ALA A 692 -9.19 22.77 -5.40
N VAL A 693 -9.14 22.10 -4.25
CA VAL A 693 -8.09 21.13 -3.93
C VAL A 693 -8.30 19.87 -4.76
N GLY A 694 -7.27 19.47 -5.50
CA GLY A 694 -7.21 18.20 -6.20
C GLY A 694 -6.47 17.13 -5.38
N PRO A 695 -6.49 15.87 -5.84
CA PRO A 695 -7.33 15.32 -6.90
C PRO A 695 -8.80 15.15 -6.48
N LEU A 696 -9.69 15.01 -7.47
CA LEU A 696 -10.90 14.16 -7.43
C LEU A 696 -11.08 13.64 -8.85
#